data_AF-A0A177LRY9-F1
#
_entry.id   AF-A0A177LRY9-F1
#
_cell.length_a   1.000
_cell.length_b   1.000
_cell.length_c   1.000
_cell.angle_alpha   90.00
_cell.angle_beta   90.00
_cell.angle_gamma   90.00
#
_symmetry.space_group_name_H-M   'P 1'
#
loop_
_entity.id
_entity.type
_entity.pdbx_description
1 polymer ?
#
loop_
_entity_poly.entity_id
_entity_poly.type
_entity_poly.pdbx_seq_one_letter_code
_entity_poly.pdbx_strand_id
1 'polypeptide(L)'
;MKRKLQLLFAVFLGILGFAQALKPVAKEVADLHTRRIAFEKFTLFSKDTSAQKQAKYQQAATDAVTLKLNHSQLSQIISQKPQALELTFPFENRELTVELVKVDIFSIGFNVETDKGKVTNYNPGVYYRGIIKNDVNSVVAFSFFDHDVVGIASVKDGGNVVLGKAINSDDFVVYDDLKLRGKSTFLCGTDELMQNEKQKVSFDPKAKAPLETANCVRMYYEVANKPYKNNGSNVTTTTNWITAVHNNINTLYVNDGVKMTLKKIFIWTTADPYTGDYNANLEAFSANRPTFDGDLAHLVNAPSTTSVAYLNSLCTSYKHAYSGIDQSYSNVPTYSWTIGAMAHEMGHSLGSPHTHACAWNGNDTAIDGCGPMSGYDEGCDGPIPTKGTIMSYCHLNVGISFANGFGPQPAALIRTLVDSKACLGTDCVTTCPITVSAITFNSIAKTNFTATITDNTSTSWKYRVTQMDGTIVRSGTTSTKTLSIDGLTANTYYKLLVGTFCAGENAFQTSNMFLTNDDWCGKAFTDSGGATVNYSDAEDFVKTFYPDSAGQKLKLTFNSFDLEDGYDFMTIRNGASVSSPIFSGANNMTGNFNPGTFTSTDTTGAITVVFKSDTYLTMSGWSAVFSCSTLSVSDIDKNKAVLLSPNPVRGNFKIDGVDKIESVSIFDASGKLVKTFEEASVLKNSYDVSKLKIGGYIIKIQAANETLSKKLIKE
;
A
#
# COMPACT_ATOMS: atom_id res chain seq x y z
N MET A 1 -29.25 -54.21 -7.75
CA MET A 1 -28.73 -53.46 -6.57
C MET A 1 -27.64 -52.43 -6.92
N LYS A 2 -26.75 -52.67 -7.88
CA LYS A 2 -25.63 -51.75 -8.23
C LYS A 2 -26.02 -50.41 -8.90
N ARG A 3 -27.13 -50.35 -9.66
CA ARG A 3 -27.57 -49.13 -10.36
C ARG A 3 -28.25 -48.08 -9.45
N LYS A 4 -28.90 -48.50 -8.36
CA LYS A 4 -29.50 -47.58 -7.38
C LYS A 4 -28.46 -46.96 -6.43
N LEU A 5 -27.35 -47.66 -6.19
CA LEU A 5 -26.26 -47.15 -5.35
C LEU A 5 -25.41 -46.09 -6.07
N GLN A 6 -25.24 -46.20 -7.39
CA GLN A 6 -24.54 -45.21 -8.20
C GLN A 6 -25.33 -43.90 -8.36
N LEU A 7 -26.67 -43.95 -8.40
CA LEU A 7 -27.50 -42.74 -8.38
C LEU A 7 -27.47 -42.04 -7.02
N LEU A 8 -27.43 -42.78 -5.91
CA LEU A 8 -27.27 -42.20 -4.57
C LEU A 8 -25.88 -41.58 -4.36
N PHE A 9 -24.83 -42.16 -4.95
CA PHE A 9 -23.47 -41.60 -4.89
C PHE A 9 -23.29 -40.37 -5.79
N ALA A 10 -23.95 -40.32 -6.96
CA ALA A 10 -23.97 -39.14 -7.83
C ALA A 10 -24.80 -37.97 -7.25
N VAL A 11 -25.87 -38.26 -6.52
CA VAL A 11 -26.64 -37.24 -5.78
C VAL A 11 -25.85 -36.74 -4.56
N PHE A 12 -25.05 -37.58 -3.90
CA PHE A 12 -24.18 -37.13 -2.79
C PHE A 12 -22.97 -36.30 -3.27
N LEU A 13 -22.40 -36.60 -4.44
CA LEU A 13 -21.35 -35.76 -5.05
C LEU A 13 -21.90 -34.48 -5.70
N GLY A 14 -23.18 -34.44 -6.06
CA GLY A 14 -23.85 -33.22 -6.53
C GLY A 14 -24.21 -32.21 -5.42
N ILE A 15 -24.18 -32.62 -4.15
CA ILE A 15 -24.45 -31.75 -2.99
C ILE A 15 -23.16 -31.15 -2.39
N LEU A 16 -21.99 -31.63 -2.81
CA LEU A 16 -20.68 -31.07 -2.41
C LEU A 16 -20.14 -30.02 -3.41
N GLY A 17 -20.90 -29.69 -4.44
CA GLY A 17 -20.56 -28.65 -5.41
C GLY A 17 -21.13 -27.29 -4.99
N PHE A 18 -20.27 -26.40 -4.51
CA PHE A 18 -20.50 -24.97 -4.28
C PHE A 18 -21.59 -24.59 -3.27
N ALA A 19 -21.37 -24.88 -1.98
CA ALA A 19 -21.84 -23.94 -0.97
C ALA A 19 -21.00 -22.66 -1.13
N GLN A 20 -21.50 -21.65 -1.86
CA GLN A 20 -20.92 -20.31 -1.79
C GLN A 20 -20.91 -19.90 -0.32
N ALA A 21 -19.73 -19.61 0.22
CA ALA A 21 -19.63 -19.11 1.58
C ALA A 21 -20.45 -17.80 1.67
N LEU A 22 -21.41 -17.77 2.59
CA LEU A 22 -22.19 -16.56 2.86
C LEU A 22 -21.24 -15.42 3.23
N LYS A 23 -21.51 -14.21 2.71
CA LYS A 23 -20.83 -13.01 3.21
C LYS A 23 -21.12 -12.85 4.72
N PRO A 24 -20.21 -12.23 5.51
CA PRO A 24 -20.33 -12.12 6.95
C PRO A 24 -21.70 -11.66 7.47
N VAL A 25 -22.34 -10.66 6.87
CA VAL A 25 -23.66 -10.17 7.35
C VAL A 25 -24.76 -11.20 7.14
N ALA A 26 -24.81 -11.83 5.96
CA ALA A 26 -25.77 -12.90 5.70
C ALA A 26 -25.53 -14.13 6.59
N LYS A 27 -24.26 -14.42 6.89
CA LYS A 27 -23.85 -15.47 7.83
C LYS A 27 -24.35 -15.17 9.25
N GLU A 28 -24.24 -13.94 9.74
CA GLU A 28 -24.74 -13.56 11.07
C GLU A 28 -26.24 -13.82 11.23
N VAL A 29 -27.03 -13.47 10.22
CA VAL A 29 -28.48 -13.73 10.19
C VAL A 29 -28.75 -15.24 10.17
N ALA A 30 -28.06 -15.99 9.29
CA ALA A 30 -28.19 -17.44 9.20
C ALA A 30 -27.79 -18.17 10.49
N ASP A 31 -26.76 -17.70 11.19
CA ASP A 31 -26.29 -18.26 12.46
C ASP A 31 -27.32 -18.06 13.58
N LEU A 32 -28.08 -16.96 13.57
CA LEU A 32 -29.19 -16.75 14.52
C LEU A 32 -30.40 -17.63 14.21
N HIS A 33 -30.76 -17.78 12.93
CA HIS A 33 -31.79 -18.74 12.51
C HIS A 33 -31.43 -20.16 12.90
N THR A 34 -30.17 -20.56 12.68
CA THR A 34 -29.65 -21.90 13.05
C THR A 34 -29.72 -22.13 14.56
N ARG A 35 -29.44 -21.08 15.36
CA ARG A 35 -29.59 -21.09 16.82
C ARG A 35 -31.04 -20.93 17.30
N ARG A 36 -32.01 -20.82 16.39
CA ARG A 36 -33.44 -20.60 16.69
C ARG A 36 -33.69 -19.36 17.55
N ILE A 37 -32.87 -18.33 17.39
CA ILE A 37 -33.13 -17.02 18.00
C ILE A 37 -34.34 -16.40 17.30
N ALA A 38 -35.31 -15.96 18.08
CA ALA A 38 -36.51 -15.33 17.53
C ALA A 38 -36.18 -13.93 17.03
N PHE A 39 -36.62 -13.62 15.80
CA PHE A 39 -36.60 -12.26 15.27
C PHE A 39 -37.92 -11.59 15.64
N GLU A 40 -37.85 -10.62 16.55
CA GLU A 40 -39.02 -9.88 17.01
C GLU A 40 -39.60 -9.03 15.87
N LYS A 41 -40.92 -9.12 15.65
CA LYS A 41 -41.55 -8.51 14.47
C LYS A 41 -42.07 -7.12 14.76
N PHE A 42 -41.69 -6.16 13.91
CA PHE A 42 -42.15 -4.78 13.97
C PHE A 42 -42.72 -4.31 12.63
N THR A 43 -43.79 -3.52 12.71
CA THR A 43 -44.43 -2.82 11.59
C THR A 43 -44.35 -1.32 11.89
N LEU A 44 -43.13 -0.81 11.77
CA LEU A 44 -42.79 0.53 12.22
C LEU A 44 -43.41 1.62 11.35
N PHE A 45 -43.69 1.30 10.08
CA PHE A 45 -44.18 2.23 9.09
C PHE A 45 -45.49 1.77 8.48
N SER A 46 -46.36 2.74 8.24
CA SER A 46 -47.56 2.58 7.42
C SER A 46 -47.54 3.63 6.30
N LYS A 47 -48.18 3.32 5.16
CA LYS A 47 -48.23 4.24 4.03
C LYS A 47 -49.08 5.46 4.38
N ASP A 48 -48.57 6.67 4.11
CA ASP A 48 -49.40 7.88 4.17
C ASP A 48 -50.25 7.95 2.88
N THR A 49 -51.58 8.06 3.05
CA THR A 49 -52.54 8.11 1.94
C THR A 49 -52.73 9.51 1.38
N SER A 50 -52.03 10.52 1.89
CA SER A 50 -52.09 11.90 1.38
C SER A 50 -51.46 12.00 -0.01
N ALA A 51 -52.31 12.16 -1.03
CA ALA A 51 -51.87 12.37 -2.41
C ALA A 51 -50.97 13.60 -2.58
N GLN A 52 -51.21 14.66 -1.80
CA GLN A 52 -50.40 15.88 -1.84
C GLN A 52 -48.98 15.66 -1.32
N LYS A 53 -48.83 14.97 -0.17
CA LYS A 53 -47.50 14.63 0.36
C LYS A 53 -46.75 13.68 -0.56
N GLN A 54 -47.45 12.68 -1.06
CA GLN A 54 -46.91 11.73 -2.03
C GLN A 54 -46.36 12.45 -3.27
N ALA A 55 -47.16 13.32 -3.89
CA ALA A 55 -46.75 14.10 -5.06
C ALA A 55 -45.55 15.03 -4.76
N LYS A 56 -45.49 15.62 -3.55
CA LYS A 56 -44.37 16.47 -3.11
C LYS A 56 -43.03 15.74 -3.12
N TYR A 57 -42.98 14.50 -2.63
CA TYR A 57 -41.72 13.73 -2.58
C TYR A 57 -41.41 13.02 -3.90
N GLN A 58 -42.44 12.71 -4.70
CA GLN A 58 -42.26 12.19 -6.06
C GLN A 58 -41.62 13.18 -7.04
N GLN A 59 -41.55 14.46 -6.67
CA GLN A 59 -40.75 15.45 -7.40
C GLN A 59 -39.24 15.17 -7.28
N ALA A 60 -38.80 14.55 -6.19
CA ALA A 60 -37.40 14.22 -5.94
C ALA A 60 -37.04 12.82 -6.46
N ALA A 61 -37.84 11.80 -6.13
CA ALA A 61 -37.66 10.42 -6.61
C ALA A 61 -38.97 9.85 -7.13
N THR A 62 -38.97 9.29 -8.35
CA THR A 62 -40.22 8.93 -9.05
C THR A 62 -41.06 7.87 -8.34
N ASP A 63 -40.43 7.02 -7.54
CA ASP A 63 -41.04 5.94 -6.78
C ASP A 63 -41.22 6.25 -5.29
N ALA A 64 -40.85 7.46 -4.83
CA ALA A 64 -40.87 7.81 -3.43
C ALA A 64 -42.22 7.54 -2.78
N VAL A 65 -42.25 6.79 -1.68
CA VAL A 65 -43.45 6.51 -0.88
C VAL A 65 -43.36 7.26 0.44
N THR A 66 -44.42 8.00 0.76
CA THR A 66 -44.53 8.70 2.06
C THR A 66 -45.02 7.74 3.13
N LEU A 67 -44.38 7.76 4.30
CA LEU A 67 -44.61 6.85 5.41
C LEU A 67 -44.95 7.63 6.70
N LYS A 68 -45.82 7.02 7.51
CA LYS A 68 -46.10 7.43 8.89
C LYS A 68 -45.38 6.50 9.86
N LEU A 69 -44.65 7.09 10.80
CA LEU A 69 -43.92 6.38 11.84
C LEU A 69 -44.84 5.97 13.00
N ASN A 70 -44.71 4.74 13.46
CA ASN A 70 -45.31 4.27 14.71
C ASN A 70 -44.36 4.52 15.89
N HIS A 71 -44.54 5.65 16.58
CA HIS A 71 -43.70 6.05 17.70
C HIS A 71 -43.67 5.02 18.84
N SER A 72 -44.77 4.32 19.13
CA SER A 72 -44.81 3.31 20.19
C SER A 72 -43.89 2.12 19.88
N GLN A 73 -43.86 1.68 18.62
CA GLN A 73 -42.96 0.59 18.21
C GLN A 73 -41.50 1.06 18.15
N LEU A 74 -41.25 2.30 17.74
CA LEU A 74 -39.90 2.88 17.79
C LEU A 74 -39.34 2.90 19.22
N SER A 75 -40.13 3.42 20.17
CA SER A 75 -39.77 3.44 21.59
C SER A 75 -39.53 2.03 22.15
N GLN A 76 -40.27 1.03 21.66
CA GLN A 76 -40.06 -0.36 22.05
C GLN A 76 -38.68 -0.87 21.56
N ILE A 77 -38.31 -0.64 20.30
CA ILE A 77 -37.00 -1.05 19.75
C ILE A 77 -35.86 -0.40 20.53
N ILE A 78 -35.98 0.88 20.87
CA ILE A 78 -34.94 1.66 21.56
C ILE A 78 -34.78 1.23 23.02
N SER A 79 -35.89 0.94 23.70
CA SER A 79 -35.87 0.53 25.11
C SER A 79 -35.47 -0.94 25.29
N GLN A 80 -36.02 -1.86 24.48
CA GLN A 80 -35.77 -3.30 24.61
C GLN A 80 -34.46 -3.72 23.95
N LYS A 81 -34.04 -3.01 22.89
CA LYS A 81 -32.82 -3.28 22.11
C LYS A 81 -32.68 -4.77 21.75
N PRO A 82 -33.69 -5.38 21.11
CA PRO A 82 -33.73 -6.82 20.83
C PRO A 82 -32.48 -7.28 20.10
N GLN A 83 -32.04 -8.51 20.35
CA GLN A 83 -30.86 -9.06 19.68
C GLN A 83 -31.07 -9.18 18.17
N ALA A 84 -32.28 -9.54 17.77
CA ALA A 84 -32.68 -9.72 16.37
C ALA A 84 -34.12 -9.27 16.17
N LEU A 85 -34.42 -8.65 15.02
CA LEU A 85 -35.77 -8.18 14.69
C LEU A 85 -36.08 -8.33 13.19
N GLU A 86 -37.35 -8.54 12.87
CA GLU A 86 -37.89 -8.37 11.52
C GLU A 86 -38.58 -7.01 11.43
N LEU A 87 -38.21 -6.22 10.43
CA LEU A 87 -38.88 -4.95 10.15
C LEU A 87 -39.55 -5.02 8.77
N THR A 88 -40.87 -4.79 8.74
CA THR A 88 -41.63 -4.70 7.50
C THR A 88 -42.09 -3.27 7.25
N PHE A 89 -41.89 -2.77 6.03
CA PHE A 89 -42.33 -1.44 5.62
C PHE A 89 -42.83 -1.41 4.16
N PRO A 90 -43.75 -0.49 3.82
CA PRO A 90 -44.20 -0.31 2.44
C PRO A 90 -43.05 0.18 1.54
N PHE A 91 -42.90 -0.40 0.35
CA PHE A 91 -41.97 0.05 -0.67
C PHE A 91 -42.58 -0.17 -2.06
N GLU A 92 -42.67 0.89 -2.85
CA GLU A 92 -43.43 0.92 -4.11
C GLU A 92 -44.88 0.41 -3.93
N ASN A 93 -45.21 -0.71 -4.57
CA ASN A 93 -46.51 -1.38 -4.54
C ASN A 93 -46.49 -2.68 -3.72
N ARG A 94 -45.44 -2.92 -2.92
CA ARG A 94 -45.27 -4.12 -2.09
C ARG A 94 -44.84 -3.76 -0.66
N GLU A 95 -44.75 -4.78 0.19
CA GLU A 95 -44.05 -4.69 1.46
C GLU A 95 -42.64 -5.27 1.30
N LEU A 96 -41.66 -4.63 1.92
CA LEU A 96 -40.30 -5.13 2.05
C LEU A 96 -40.06 -5.51 3.51
N THR A 97 -39.60 -6.74 3.73
CA THR A 97 -39.24 -7.25 5.06
C THR A 97 -37.73 -7.45 5.14
N VAL A 98 -37.11 -6.92 6.18
CA VAL A 98 -35.69 -7.09 6.48
C VAL A 98 -35.51 -7.83 7.80
N GLU A 99 -34.48 -8.67 7.86
CA GLU A 99 -34.05 -9.41 9.05
C GLU A 99 -32.77 -8.76 9.56
N LEU A 100 -32.82 -8.27 10.80
CA LEU A 100 -31.84 -7.35 11.36
C LEU A 100 -31.25 -7.93 12.65
N VAL A 101 -29.93 -7.82 12.78
CA VAL A 101 -29.13 -8.23 13.94
C VAL A 101 -28.53 -6.98 14.57
N LYS A 102 -28.66 -6.87 15.90
CA LYS A 102 -28.12 -5.75 16.65
C LYS A 102 -26.60 -5.78 16.64
N VAL A 103 -25.99 -4.62 16.42
CA VAL A 103 -24.53 -4.44 16.43
C VAL A 103 -24.10 -3.30 17.34
N ASP A 104 -22.86 -3.36 17.81
CA ASP A 104 -22.17 -2.22 18.40
C ASP A 104 -21.15 -1.71 17.38
N ILE A 105 -21.28 -0.43 17.03
CA ILE A 105 -20.43 0.23 16.03
C ILE A 105 -19.33 1.07 16.69
N PHE A 106 -19.32 1.18 18.01
CA PHE A 106 -18.41 2.04 18.74
C PHE A 106 -17.21 1.27 19.28
N SER A 107 -16.03 1.89 19.20
CA SER A 107 -14.90 1.46 20.00
C SER A 107 -15.15 1.83 21.47
N ILE A 108 -14.62 1.04 22.41
CA ILE A 108 -14.57 1.41 23.82
C ILE A 108 -13.94 2.80 23.97
N GLY A 109 -14.55 3.65 24.81
CA GLY A 109 -14.10 5.03 25.00
C GLY A 109 -14.54 6.00 23.91
N PHE A 110 -15.50 5.61 23.06
CA PHE A 110 -16.11 6.50 22.09
C PHE A 110 -16.56 7.82 22.74
N ASN A 111 -16.25 8.94 22.08
CA ASN A 111 -16.60 10.26 22.56
C ASN A 111 -16.90 11.23 21.41
N VAL A 112 -17.68 12.26 21.75
CA VAL A 112 -18.05 13.34 20.85
C VAL A 112 -17.52 14.64 21.43
N GLU A 113 -16.87 15.42 20.58
CA GLU A 113 -16.34 16.73 20.92
C GLU A 113 -16.82 17.78 19.91
N THR A 114 -16.78 19.03 20.34
CA THR A 114 -16.98 20.20 19.50
C THR A 114 -15.78 21.12 19.64
N ASP A 115 -15.70 22.14 18.78
CA ASP A 115 -14.79 23.27 18.94
C ASP A 115 -14.94 24.02 20.28
N LYS A 116 -16.04 23.80 21.01
CA LYS A 116 -16.31 24.38 22.33
C LYS A 116 -16.02 23.42 23.50
N GLY A 117 -15.55 22.21 23.21
CA GLY A 117 -15.22 21.19 24.20
C GLY A 117 -16.07 19.92 24.09
N LYS A 118 -15.95 19.07 25.12
CA LYS A 118 -16.52 17.72 25.13
C LYS A 118 -18.04 17.71 25.31
N VAL A 119 -18.71 16.83 24.57
CA VAL A 119 -20.15 16.56 24.72
C VAL A 119 -20.32 15.43 25.74
N THR A 120 -20.93 15.72 26.89
CA THR A 120 -21.04 14.76 28.00
C THR A 120 -22.36 13.99 28.05
N ASN A 121 -23.41 14.47 27.38
CA ASN A 121 -24.78 13.94 27.49
C ASN A 121 -25.34 13.45 26.15
N TYR A 122 -24.51 12.80 25.33
CA TYR A 122 -25.00 12.15 24.10
C TYR A 122 -25.60 10.79 24.43
N ASN A 123 -26.84 10.54 23.99
CA ASN A 123 -27.48 9.23 24.08
C ASN A 123 -27.46 8.56 22.69
N PRO A 124 -26.64 7.51 22.49
CA PRO A 124 -26.57 6.83 21.20
C PRO A 124 -27.89 6.13 20.83
N GLY A 125 -28.16 6.04 19.53
CA GLY A 125 -29.21 5.18 18.99
C GLY A 125 -28.91 3.69 19.14
N VAL A 126 -29.76 2.86 18.53
CA VAL A 126 -29.55 1.41 18.42
C VAL A 126 -29.34 1.06 16.95
N TYR A 127 -28.30 0.28 16.67
CA TYR A 127 -27.81 0.02 15.32
C TYR A 127 -28.00 -1.45 14.99
N TYR A 128 -28.42 -1.71 13.76
CA TYR A 128 -28.65 -3.04 13.25
C TYR A 128 -28.09 -3.16 11.83
N ARG A 129 -27.68 -4.37 11.49
CA ARG A 129 -27.37 -4.79 10.11
C ARG A 129 -27.99 -6.14 9.80
N GLY A 130 -28.13 -6.47 8.54
CA GLY A 130 -28.68 -7.77 8.14
C GLY A 130 -28.98 -7.85 6.66
N ILE A 131 -30.05 -8.56 6.32
CA ILE A 131 -30.44 -8.86 4.94
C ILE A 131 -31.93 -8.57 4.71
N ILE A 132 -32.31 -8.38 3.46
CA ILE A 132 -33.70 -8.52 3.02
C ILE A 132 -34.07 -9.99 3.20
N LYS A 133 -35.23 -10.24 3.80
CA LYS A 133 -35.67 -11.58 4.15
C LYS A 133 -35.67 -12.49 2.92
N ASN A 134 -35.06 -13.67 3.06
CA ASN A 134 -34.85 -14.67 1.99
C ASN A 134 -33.91 -14.23 0.85
N ASP A 135 -33.20 -13.11 0.95
CA ASP A 135 -32.17 -12.70 -0.01
C ASP A 135 -30.80 -12.59 0.66
N VAL A 136 -30.05 -13.69 0.64
CA VAL A 136 -28.71 -13.79 1.24
C VAL A 136 -27.64 -12.95 0.54
N ASN A 137 -27.93 -12.38 -0.63
CA ASN A 137 -27.00 -11.52 -1.36
C ASN A 137 -27.27 -10.03 -1.11
N SER A 138 -28.35 -9.70 -0.42
CA SER A 138 -28.66 -8.33 -0.03
C SER A 138 -27.83 -7.88 1.17
N VAL A 139 -27.77 -6.57 1.39
CA VAL A 139 -27.18 -5.98 2.60
C VAL A 139 -28.09 -4.87 3.11
N VAL A 140 -28.29 -4.83 4.42
CA VAL A 140 -29.20 -3.90 5.08
C VAL A 140 -28.54 -3.33 6.32
N ALA A 141 -28.72 -2.04 6.58
CA ALA A 141 -28.37 -1.41 7.85
C ALA A 141 -29.45 -0.39 8.27
N PHE A 142 -29.85 -0.44 9.54
CA PHE A 142 -30.84 0.46 10.14
C PHE A 142 -30.31 1.03 11.46
N SER A 143 -30.59 2.31 11.68
CA SER A 143 -30.28 3.03 12.90
C SER A 143 -31.56 3.65 13.46
N PHE A 144 -31.83 3.41 14.74
CA PHE A 144 -33.04 3.87 15.43
C PHE A 144 -32.69 4.86 16.54
N PHE A 145 -33.33 6.02 16.52
CA PHE A 145 -33.22 7.09 17.52
C PHE A 145 -34.61 7.49 18.00
N ASP A 146 -34.73 8.21 19.12
CA ASP A 146 -36.03 8.46 19.79
C ASP A 146 -37.16 8.94 18.87
N HIS A 147 -36.83 9.72 17.84
CA HIS A 147 -37.78 10.28 16.87
C HIS A 147 -37.29 10.18 15.42
N ASP A 148 -36.30 9.32 15.15
CA ASP A 148 -35.69 9.23 13.84
C ASP A 148 -35.26 7.80 13.50
N VAL A 149 -35.32 7.48 12.21
CA VAL A 149 -34.95 6.16 11.67
C VAL A 149 -34.23 6.38 10.35
N VAL A 150 -33.05 5.80 10.23
CA VAL A 150 -32.25 5.85 9.00
C VAL A 150 -31.97 4.42 8.58
N GLY A 151 -32.40 4.05 7.37
CA GLY A 151 -32.23 2.71 6.85
C GLY A 151 -31.80 2.70 5.39
N ILE A 152 -30.90 1.77 5.05
CA ILE A 152 -30.63 1.39 3.67
C ILE A 152 -30.77 -0.11 3.53
N ALA A 153 -31.45 -0.53 2.45
CA ALA A 153 -31.47 -1.91 2.00
C ALA A 153 -31.03 -1.96 0.53
N SER A 154 -30.04 -2.77 0.22
CA SER A 154 -29.51 -2.91 -1.13
C SER A 154 -29.62 -4.36 -1.60
N VAL A 155 -30.03 -4.53 -2.85
CA VAL A 155 -30.10 -5.82 -3.52
C VAL A 155 -28.94 -5.94 -4.51
N LYS A 156 -28.43 -7.16 -4.66
CA LYS A 156 -27.34 -7.44 -5.61
C LYS A 156 -27.75 -7.03 -7.03
N ASP A 157 -26.90 -6.26 -7.68
CA ASP A 157 -27.10 -5.75 -9.05
C ASP A 157 -28.40 -4.91 -9.26
N GLY A 158 -29.00 -4.39 -8.18
CA GLY A 158 -30.09 -3.40 -8.24
C GLY A 158 -29.74 -2.08 -7.55
N GLY A 159 -30.76 -1.28 -7.21
CA GLY A 159 -30.58 0.00 -6.54
C GLY A 159 -30.50 -0.10 -5.02
N ASN A 160 -30.30 1.05 -4.37
CA ASN A 160 -30.26 1.14 -2.91
C ASN A 160 -31.55 1.80 -2.42
N VAL A 161 -32.35 1.03 -1.67
CA VAL A 161 -33.59 1.50 -1.06
C VAL A 161 -33.23 2.33 0.16
N VAL A 162 -33.47 3.63 0.10
CA VAL A 162 -33.21 4.60 1.17
C VAL A 162 -34.51 4.84 1.93
N LEU A 163 -34.49 4.70 3.25
CA LEU A 163 -35.57 5.06 4.17
C LEU A 163 -35.06 6.09 5.17
N GLY A 164 -35.72 7.24 5.25
CA GLY A 164 -35.36 8.27 6.22
C GLY A 164 -36.37 9.39 6.35
N LYS A 165 -36.13 10.26 7.32
CA LYS A 165 -36.95 11.45 7.56
C LYS A 165 -36.76 12.47 6.44
N ALA A 166 -37.86 13.02 5.93
CA ALA A 166 -37.82 14.06 4.91
C ALA A 166 -37.29 15.38 5.46
N ILE A 167 -36.69 16.19 4.59
CA ILE A 167 -36.05 17.45 4.99
C ILE A 167 -37.09 18.46 5.47
N ASN A 168 -36.86 19.06 6.64
CA ASN A 168 -37.76 20.02 7.29
C ASN A 168 -39.21 19.50 7.44
N SER A 169 -39.38 18.19 7.65
CA SER A 169 -40.69 17.54 7.86
C SER A 169 -40.59 16.42 8.89
N ASP A 170 -41.71 16.06 9.52
CA ASP A 170 -41.84 14.84 10.32
C ASP A 170 -42.23 13.60 9.50
N ASP A 171 -42.48 13.80 8.20
CA ASP A 171 -42.77 12.71 7.27
C ASP A 171 -41.53 11.83 7.06
N PHE A 172 -41.76 10.52 6.95
CA PHE A 172 -40.75 9.58 6.47
C PHE A 172 -40.97 9.30 4.99
N VAL A 173 -39.89 9.04 4.28
CA VAL A 173 -39.91 8.65 2.88
C VAL A 173 -39.07 7.40 2.67
N VAL A 174 -39.48 6.59 1.69
CA VAL A 174 -38.69 5.49 1.18
C VAL A 174 -38.68 5.49 -0.34
N TYR A 175 -37.52 5.28 -0.95
CA TYR A 175 -37.34 5.34 -2.40
C TYR A 175 -36.08 4.56 -2.84
N ASP A 176 -36.00 4.16 -4.10
CA ASP A 176 -34.79 3.64 -4.75
C ASP A 176 -33.91 4.80 -5.25
N ASP A 177 -32.65 4.85 -4.82
CA ASP A 177 -31.74 5.93 -5.20
C ASP A 177 -31.47 6.05 -6.70
N LEU A 178 -31.62 4.96 -7.46
CA LEU A 178 -31.53 4.98 -8.92
C LEU A 178 -32.73 5.70 -9.59
N LYS A 179 -33.80 5.94 -8.82
CA LYS A 179 -35.02 6.61 -9.27
C LYS A 179 -35.12 8.06 -8.79
N LEU A 180 -34.08 8.57 -8.13
CA LEU A 180 -33.88 10.00 -7.92
C LEU A 180 -33.77 10.71 -9.26
N ARG A 181 -34.44 11.86 -9.37
CA ARG A 181 -34.34 12.73 -10.55
C ARG A 181 -33.06 13.54 -10.55
N GLY A 182 -32.47 13.76 -9.38
CA GLY A 182 -31.13 14.28 -9.23
C GLY A 182 -30.10 13.21 -9.51
N LYS A 183 -28.96 13.61 -10.07
CA LYS A 183 -27.78 12.76 -10.16
C LYS A 183 -26.85 13.09 -9.01
N SER A 184 -26.19 12.08 -8.46
CA SER A 184 -25.06 12.31 -7.59
C SER A 184 -24.00 13.08 -8.37
N THR A 185 -23.46 14.13 -7.76
CA THR A 185 -22.36 14.95 -8.29
C THR A 185 -21.02 14.48 -7.76
N PHE A 186 -20.98 13.34 -7.05
CA PHE A 186 -19.76 12.76 -6.50
C PHE A 186 -18.73 12.55 -7.61
N LEU A 187 -17.52 13.03 -7.35
CA LEU A 187 -16.30 12.79 -8.10
C LEU A 187 -15.19 12.45 -7.10
N CYS A 188 -14.21 11.65 -7.53
CA CYS A 188 -13.03 11.33 -6.74
C CYS A 188 -11.80 11.98 -7.39
N GLY A 189 -11.06 12.78 -6.63
CA GLY A 189 -9.82 13.45 -7.05
C GLY A 189 -8.54 12.75 -6.58
N THR A 190 -8.64 11.49 -6.12
CA THR A 190 -7.53 10.72 -5.54
C THR A 190 -6.33 10.58 -6.49
N ASP A 191 -6.56 10.49 -7.80
CA ASP A 191 -5.50 10.34 -8.80
C ASP A 191 -4.72 11.64 -9.05
N GLU A 192 -5.26 12.80 -8.61
CA GLU A 192 -4.61 14.10 -8.74
C GLU A 192 -3.61 14.41 -7.60
N LEU A 193 -3.53 13.53 -6.60
CA LEU A 193 -2.62 13.72 -5.47
C LEU A 193 -1.21 13.23 -5.81
N MET A 194 -0.22 14.13 -5.74
CA MET A 194 1.20 13.81 -5.91
C MET A 194 1.69 12.70 -4.95
N GLN A 195 1.10 12.60 -3.76
CA GLN A 195 1.41 11.55 -2.78
C GLN A 195 0.99 10.15 -3.26
N ASN A 196 -0.02 10.08 -4.12
CA ASN A 196 -0.56 8.85 -4.69
C ASN A 196 0.13 8.48 -6.01
N GLU A 197 0.61 9.46 -6.79
CA GLU A 197 1.35 9.22 -8.04
C GLU A 197 2.53 8.24 -7.88
N LYS A 198 3.16 8.23 -6.70
CA LYS A 198 4.31 7.37 -6.38
C LYS A 198 3.92 5.98 -5.87
N GLN A 199 2.63 5.72 -5.67
CA GLN A 199 2.14 4.46 -5.13
C GLN A 199 1.56 3.57 -6.23
N LYS A 200 2.22 2.45 -6.50
CA LYS A 200 1.63 1.36 -7.30
C LYS A 200 1.12 0.25 -6.38
N VAL A 201 -0.17 0.30 -6.09
CA VAL A 201 -0.85 -0.81 -5.41
C VAL A 201 -1.56 -1.65 -6.45
N SER A 202 -1.17 -2.93 -6.57
CA SER A 202 -1.81 -3.89 -7.46
C SER A 202 -2.25 -5.14 -6.71
N PHE A 203 -3.19 -5.87 -7.31
CA PHE A 203 -3.71 -7.11 -6.76
C PHE A 203 -2.96 -8.31 -7.33
N ASP A 204 -2.36 -9.10 -6.43
CA ASP A 204 -1.82 -10.42 -6.77
C ASP A 204 -2.89 -11.51 -6.54
N PRO A 205 -3.39 -12.17 -7.60
CA PRO A 205 -4.39 -13.23 -7.48
C PRO A 205 -3.84 -14.51 -6.83
N LYS A 206 -2.51 -14.66 -6.72
CA LYS A 206 -1.88 -15.79 -6.03
C LYS A 206 -1.82 -15.58 -4.52
N ALA A 207 -1.87 -14.33 -4.06
CA ALA A 207 -1.88 -14.00 -2.65
C ALA A 207 -3.18 -14.51 -1.99
N LYS A 208 -3.03 -15.28 -0.91
CA LYS A 208 -4.17 -15.75 -0.12
C LYS A 208 -4.62 -14.66 0.84
N ALA A 209 -5.59 -13.86 0.41
CA ALA A 209 -6.24 -12.91 1.30
C ALA A 209 -7.00 -13.65 2.43
N PRO A 210 -6.97 -13.14 3.68
CA PRO A 210 -7.79 -13.69 4.75
C PRO A 210 -9.29 -13.51 4.41
N LEU A 211 -10.15 -14.36 4.99
CA LEU A 211 -11.60 -14.21 4.83
C LEU A 211 -12.13 -12.97 5.57
N GLU A 212 -11.56 -12.70 6.75
CA GLU A 212 -11.83 -11.51 7.56
C GLU A 212 -10.52 -11.00 8.16
N THR A 213 -10.43 -9.69 8.39
CA THR A 213 -9.25 -9.09 9.02
C THR A 213 -9.11 -9.51 10.48
N ALA A 214 -7.89 -9.81 10.89
CA ALA A 214 -7.53 -9.87 12.30
C ALA A 214 -7.48 -8.46 12.90
N ASN A 215 -6.90 -7.53 12.17
CA ASN A 215 -6.78 -6.12 12.55
C ASN A 215 -8.12 -5.39 12.38
N CYS A 216 -8.27 -4.31 13.14
CA CYS A 216 -9.45 -3.46 13.13
C CYS A 216 -9.08 -2.00 12.93
N VAL A 217 -9.87 -1.30 12.11
CA VAL A 217 -9.69 0.13 11.84
C VAL A 217 -10.67 0.94 12.71
N ARG A 218 -10.14 1.83 13.56
CA ARG A 218 -10.95 2.75 14.36
C ARG A 218 -11.05 4.11 13.67
N MET A 219 -12.26 4.59 13.46
CA MET A 219 -12.51 5.80 12.70
C MET A 219 -12.58 7.04 13.59
N TYR A 220 -11.98 8.12 13.13
CA TYR A 220 -12.17 9.48 13.61
C TYR A 220 -12.90 10.29 12.54
N TYR A 221 -14.04 10.89 12.89
CA TYR A 221 -14.72 11.83 12.00
C TYR A 221 -14.55 13.26 12.47
N GLU A 222 -14.20 14.15 11.55
CA GLU A 222 -14.31 15.60 11.74
C GLU A 222 -15.43 16.13 10.84
N VAL A 223 -16.49 16.64 11.44
CA VAL A 223 -17.66 17.16 10.74
C VAL A 223 -17.55 18.68 10.68
N ALA A 224 -17.45 19.21 9.47
CA ALA A 224 -17.36 20.65 9.21
C ALA A 224 -18.64 21.39 9.63
N ASN A 225 -18.59 22.72 9.65
CA ASN A 225 -19.68 23.55 10.16
C ASN A 225 -20.94 23.49 9.31
N LYS A 226 -20.78 23.30 8.00
CA LYS A 226 -21.91 23.29 7.08
C LYS A 226 -22.81 22.06 7.27
N PRO A 227 -22.31 20.81 7.37
CA PRO A 227 -23.14 19.68 7.79
C PRO A 227 -23.85 19.87 9.14
N TYR A 228 -23.19 20.47 10.12
CA TYR A 228 -23.79 20.82 11.41
C TYR A 228 -24.98 21.79 11.25
N LYS A 229 -24.81 22.85 10.45
CA LYS A 229 -25.89 23.81 10.16
C LYS A 229 -27.07 23.16 9.43
N ASN A 230 -26.80 22.29 8.47
CA ASN A 230 -27.83 21.55 7.74
C ASN A 230 -28.62 20.62 8.66
N ASN A 231 -27.99 20.09 9.72
CA ASN A 231 -28.65 19.34 10.80
C ASN A 231 -29.30 20.25 11.85
N GLY A 232 -29.76 21.44 11.44
CA GLY A 232 -30.46 22.39 12.30
C GLY A 232 -29.58 23.05 13.35
N SER A 233 -28.26 23.10 13.16
CA SER A 233 -27.29 23.58 14.18
C SER A 233 -27.47 22.86 15.52
N ASN A 234 -27.65 21.54 15.46
CA ASN A 234 -27.85 20.71 16.65
C ASN A 234 -26.79 19.59 16.69
N VAL A 235 -26.05 19.54 17.79
CA VAL A 235 -24.96 18.57 17.99
C VAL A 235 -25.49 17.15 18.04
N THR A 236 -26.61 16.90 18.72
CA THR A 236 -27.23 15.57 18.82
C THR A 236 -27.74 15.09 17.45
N THR A 237 -28.44 15.95 16.71
CA THR A 237 -28.90 15.61 15.34
C THR A 237 -27.72 15.33 14.41
N THR A 238 -26.66 16.13 14.49
CA THR A 238 -25.43 15.91 13.69
C THR A 238 -24.74 14.59 14.06
N THR A 239 -24.67 14.28 15.35
CA THR A 239 -24.08 13.04 15.85
C THR A 239 -24.91 11.82 15.43
N ASN A 240 -26.25 11.89 15.53
CA ASN A 240 -27.14 10.82 15.07
C ASN A 240 -27.01 10.59 13.56
N TRP A 241 -26.94 11.67 12.77
CA TRP A 241 -26.74 11.59 11.33
C TRP A 241 -25.42 10.87 10.98
N ILE A 242 -24.28 11.31 11.52
CA ILE A 242 -22.98 10.72 11.16
C ILE A 242 -22.79 9.30 11.72
N THR A 243 -23.39 8.97 12.88
CA THR A 243 -23.38 7.60 13.40
C THR A 243 -24.25 6.66 12.58
N ALA A 244 -25.38 7.13 12.03
CA ALA A 244 -26.19 6.35 11.09
C ALA A 244 -25.47 6.11 9.75
N VAL A 245 -24.77 7.13 9.24
CA VAL A 245 -23.86 6.99 8.08
C VAL A 245 -22.77 5.97 8.38
N HIS A 246 -22.11 6.06 9.54
CA HIS A 246 -21.09 5.11 9.95
C HIS A 246 -21.63 3.69 10.07
N ASN A 247 -22.82 3.47 10.63
CA ASN A 247 -23.42 2.13 10.73
C ASN A 247 -23.55 1.46 9.34
N ASN A 248 -23.95 2.24 8.34
CA ASN A 248 -24.01 1.75 6.96
C ASN A 248 -22.62 1.45 6.39
N ILE A 249 -21.67 2.38 6.50
CA ILE A 249 -20.28 2.18 6.05
C ILE A 249 -19.65 0.95 6.73
N ASN A 250 -19.78 0.86 8.05
CA ASN A 250 -19.34 -0.27 8.87
C ASN A 250 -19.90 -1.59 8.33
N THR A 251 -21.20 -1.61 8.04
CA THR A 251 -21.88 -2.78 7.48
C THR A 251 -21.29 -3.19 6.14
N LEU A 252 -20.97 -2.25 5.24
CA LEU A 252 -20.35 -2.56 3.95
C LEU A 252 -18.95 -3.17 4.11
N TYR A 253 -18.11 -2.58 4.95
CA TYR A 253 -16.77 -3.08 5.23
C TYR A 253 -16.79 -4.45 5.90
N VAL A 254 -17.64 -4.65 6.91
CA VAL A 254 -17.76 -5.94 7.60
C VAL A 254 -18.35 -7.00 6.68
N ASN A 255 -19.30 -6.66 5.81
CA ASN A 255 -19.82 -7.58 4.82
C ASN A 255 -18.78 -8.02 3.78
N ASP A 256 -17.68 -7.28 3.66
CA ASP A 256 -16.51 -7.64 2.88
C ASP A 256 -15.32 -8.06 3.78
N GLY A 257 -15.59 -8.41 5.04
CA GLY A 257 -14.65 -9.01 5.98
C GLY A 257 -13.62 -8.05 6.58
N VAL A 258 -13.88 -6.74 6.58
CA VAL A 258 -12.99 -5.73 7.17
C VAL A 258 -13.60 -5.23 8.47
N LYS A 259 -12.89 -5.44 9.60
CA LYS A 259 -13.33 -4.95 10.91
C LYS A 259 -13.12 -3.45 11.03
N MET A 260 -14.18 -2.75 11.44
CA MET A 260 -14.19 -1.30 11.61
C MET A 260 -15.00 -0.92 12.85
N THR A 261 -14.65 0.18 13.51
CA THR A 261 -15.45 0.81 14.57
C THR A 261 -15.32 2.33 14.55
N LEU A 262 -16.22 3.05 15.21
CA LEU A 262 -16.16 4.49 15.39
C LEU A 262 -15.58 4.84 16.76
N LYS A 263 -14.48 5.59 16.78
CA LYS A 263 -13.78 5.98 18.00
C LYS A 263 -14.08 7.40 18.44
N LYS A 264 -14.19 8.35 17.52
CA LYS A 264 -14.40 9.74 17.90
C LYS A 264 -15.09 10.54 16.80
N ILE A 265 -15.92 11.49 17.23
CA ILE A 265 -16.48 12.53 16.37
C ILE A 265 -16.05 13.88 16.92
N PHE A 266 -15.57 14.75 16.06
CA PHE A 266 -15.39 16.17 16.31
C PHE A 266 -16.34 16.98 15.42
N ILE A 267 -17.06 17.95 15.97
CA ILE A 267 -18.04 18.77 15.22
C ILE A 267 -17.70 20.25 15.35
N TRP A 268 -17.52 20.93 14.22
CA TRP A 268 -17.39 22.38 14.17
C TRP A 268 -18.75 23.06 14.34
N THR A 269 -19.01 23.64 15.51
CA THR A 269 -20.23 24.43 15.79
C THR A 269 -20.07 25.91 15.43
N THR A 270 -18.83 26.37 15.25
CA THR A 270 -18.45 27.65 14.63
C THR A 270 -17.80 27.41 13.26
N ALA A 271 -17.44 28.48 12.54
CA ALA A 271 -16.80 28.34 11.23
C ALA A 271 -15.53 27.48 11.30
N ASP A 272 -15.48 26.42 10.50
CA ASP A 272 -14.32 25.56 10.38
C ASP A 272 -13.22 26.20 9.50
N PRO A 273 -11.95 25.76 9.63
CA PRO A 273 -10.83 26.38 8.91
C PRO A 273 -10.69 25.90 7.44
N TYR A 274 -11.62 25.11 6.90
CA TYR A 274 -11.49 24.45 5.60
C TYR A 274 -12.17 25.27 4.50
N THR A 275 -11.45 26.26 3.97
CA THR A 275 -11.96 27.21 2.97
C THR A 275 -11.40 27.00 1.55
N GLY A 276 -10.52 26.01 1.36
CA GLY A 276 -9.91 25.69 0.08
C GLY A 276 -10.76 24.75 -0.78
N ASP A 277 -10.18 24.30 -1.89
CA ASP A 277 -10.72 23.17 -2.66
C ASP A 277 -10.50 21.83 -1.92
N TYR A 278 -10.90 20.72 -2.53
CA TYR A 278 -10.83 19.39 -1.91
C TYR A 278 -9.40 18.98 -1.53
N ASN A 279 -8.40 19.26 -2.39
CA ASN A 279 -7.00 18.94 -2.13
C ASN A 279 -6.44 19.81 -1.01
N ALA A 280 -6.66 21.14 -1.08
CA ALA A 280 -6.23 22.07 -0.05
C ALA A 280 -6.89 21.78 1.31
N ASN A 281 -8.16 21.35 1.32
CA ASN A 281 -8.86 20.98 2.56
C ASN A 281 -8.32 19.67 3.15
N LEU A 282 -7.99 18.66 2.34
CA LEU A 282 -7.36 17.43 2.83
C LEU A 282 -5.95 17.72 3.39
N GLU A 283 -5.16 18.56 2.73
CA GLU A 283 -3.85 18.99 3.21
C GLU A 283 -3.96 19.78 4.52
N ALA A 284 -4.85 20.78 4.57
CA ALA A 284 -5.11 21.56 5.78
C ALA A 284 -5.61 20.68 6.93
N PHE A 285 -6.46 19.69 6.65
CA PHE A 285 -6.92 18.73 7.65
C PHE A 285 -5.78 17.90 8.21
N SER A 286 -4.95 17.31 7.34
CA SER A 286 -3.77 16.54 7.75
C SER A 286 -2.77 17.37 8.56
N ALA A 287 -2.62 18.65 8.22
CA ALA A 287 -1.73 19.57 8.93
C ALA A 287 -2.29 20.04 10.28
N ASN A 288 -3.60 20.29 10.36
CA ASN A 288 -4.28 20.74 11.59
C ASN A 288 -4.57 19.58 12.56
N ARG A 289 -4.63 18.34 12.07
CA ARG A 289 -4.93 17.11 12.83
C ARG A 289 -3.87 16.02 12.65
N PRO A 290 -2.56 16.30 12.88
CA PRO A 290 -1.51 15.29 12.71
C PRO A 290 -1.65 14.13 13.72
N THR A 291 -2.38 14.35 14.81
CA THR A 291 -2.71 13.37 15.84
C THR A 291 -4.20 13.44 16.16
N PHE A 292 -4.82 12.28 16.35
CA PHE A 292 -6.24 12.14 16.66
C PHE A 292 -6.49 10.78 17.35
N ASP A 293 -7.66 10.62 17.98
CA ASP A 293 -8.04 9.37 18.63
C ASP A 293 -8.75 8.44 17.62
N GLY A 294 -7.96 7.62 16.94
CA GLY A 294 -8.38 6.70 15.88
C GLY A 294 -7.18 6.22 15.06
N ASP A 295 -7.46 5.47 14.00
CA ASP A 295 -6.48 4.91 13.07
C ASP A 295 -6.58 5.54 11.66
N LEU A 296 -7.76 6.04 11.29
CA LEU A 296 -8.02 6.82 10.07
C LEU A 296 -8.91 8.03 10.42
N ALA A 297 -8.48 9.22 10.03
CA ALA A 297 -9.24 10.45 10.19
C ALA A 297 -9.95 10.83 8.90
N HIS A 298 -11.21 11.23 8.98
CA HIS A 298 -12.02 11.55 7.81
C HIS A 298 -12.77 12.87 8.03
N LEU A 299 -12.43 13.89 7.23
CA LEU A 299 -13.10 15.18 7.20
C LEU A 299 -14.36 15.10 6.31
N VAL A 300 -15.49 15.50 6.86
CA VAL A 300 -16.80 15.47 6.20
C VAL A 300 -17.30 16.90 6.02
N ASN A 301 -17.43 17.34 4.78
CA ASN A 301 -17.87 18.69 4.45
C ASN A 301 -18.96 18.71 3.37
N ALA A 302 -19.78 19.76 3.37
CA ALA A 302 -20.91 19.91 2.47
C ALA A 302 -21.15 21.38 2.09
N PRO A 303 -21.90 21.66 1.02
CA PRO A 303 -21.97 20.81 -0.16
C PRO A 303 -20.59 20.82 -0.86
N SER A 304 -20.16 19.68 -1.34
CA SER A 304 -18.96 19.56 -2.19
C SER A 304 -19.13 18.34 -3.07
N THR A 305 -18.76 18.48 -4.34
CA THR A 305 -18.94 17.43 -5.35
C THR A 305 -17.77 16.47 -5.37
N THR A 306 -16.57 16.94 -5.05
CA THR A 306 -15.35 16.15 -5.13
C THR A 306 -14.89 15.71 -3.75
N SER A 307 -14.45 14.47 -3.65
CA SER A 307 -13.81 13.86 -2.49
C SER A 307 -12.40 13.38 -2.84
N VAL A 308 -11.57 13.13 -1.84
CA VAL A 308 -10.17 12.73 -2.06
C VAL A 308 -9.61 12.00 -0.83
N ALA A 309 -8.76 11.01 -1.05
CA ALA A 309 -8.03 10.32 0.00
C ALA A 309 -6.59 9.97 -0.40
N TYR A 310 -5.72 9.91 0.61
CA TYR A 310 -4.38 9.35 0.42
C TYR A 310 -4.47 7.83 0.31
N LEU A 311 -3.90 7.26 -0.76
CA LEU A 311 -3.90 5.82 -1.03
C LEU A 311 -3.05 5.08 0.00
N ASN A 312 -3.52 3.90 0.43
CA ASN A 312 -2.84 2.95 1.34
C ASN A 312 -2.22 3.62 2.59
N SER A 313 -2.91 4.62 3.12
CA SER A 313 -2.34 5.61 4.04
C SER A 313 -2.32 5.20 5.51
N LEU A 314 -2.97 4.09 5.88
CA LEU A 314 -2.92 3.57 7.24
C LEU A 314 -1.47 3.38 7.73
N CYS A 315 -1.26 3.73 8.99
CA CYS A 315 0.05 3.77 9.68
C CYS A 315 1.06 4.80 9.15
N THR A 316 0.64 5.76 8.32
CA THR A 316 1.51 6.86 7.85
C THR A 316 1.13 8.18 8.54
N SER A 317 1.86 9.26 8.21
CA SER A 317 1.46 10.64 8.55
C SER A 317 0.23 11.11 7.76
N TYR A 318 -0.08 10.47 6.63
CA TYR A 318 -1.14 10.83 5.70
C TYR A 318 -2.43 10.02 5.89
N LYS A 319 -2.66 9.42 7.07
CA LYS A 319 -3.87 8.64 7.42
C LYS A 319 -5.13 9.50 7.54
N HIS A 320 -5.45 10.23 6.48
CA HIS A 320 -6.51 11.22 6.36
C HIS A 320 -7.27 11.02 5.05
N ALA A 321 -8.58 11.23 5.10
CA ALA A 321 -9.48 11.29 3.96
C ALA A 321 -10.39 12.51 4.05
N TYR A 322 -10.90 12.97 2.92
CA TYR A 322 -11.86 14.05 2.82
C TYR A 322 -13.02 13.62 1.93
N SER A 323 -14.25 13.79 2.40
CA SER A 323 -15.43 13.64 1.54
C SER A 323 -16.25 14.91 1.49
N GLY A 324 -16.46 15.36 0.25
CA GLY A 324 -17.56 16.24 -0.09
C GLY A 324 -18.85 15.45 -0.19
N ILE A 325 -19.88 15.88 0.56
CA ILE A 325 -21.13 15.14 0.67
C ILE A 325 -22.35 16.02 0.45
N ASP A 326 -23.45 15.36 0.09
CA ASP A 326 -24.80 15.91 0.06
C ASP A 326 -25.69 15.19 1.08
N GLN A 327 -26.26 15.94 2.02
CA GLN A 327 -27.20 15.40 3.01
C GLN A 327 -28.62 15.23 2.46
N SER A 328 -28.94 15.93 1.38
CA SER A 328 -30.27 15.93 0.78
C SER A 328 -30.26 16.32 -0.69
N TYR A 329 -31.26 15.81 -1.43
CA TYR A 329 -31.63 16.31 -2.74
C TYR A 329 -33.09 16.74 -2.70
N SER A 330 -33.37 17.98 -3.11
CA SER A 330 -34.70 18.58 -2.97
C SER A 330 -35.20 18.48 -1.51
N ASN A 331 -36.22 17.66 -1.24
CA ASN A 331 -36.85 17.50 0.07
C ASN A 331 -36.68 16.09 0.65
N VAL A 332 -35.82 15.25 0.08
CA VAL A 332 -35.53 13.89 0.56
C VAL A 332 -34.05 13.76 0.99
N PRO A 333 -33.74 12.94 2.01
CA PRO A 333 -32.36 12.71 2.43
C PRO A 333 -31.62 11.82 1.44
N THR A 334 -30.34 12.08 1.17
CA THR A 334 -29.50 11.33 0.20
C THR A 334 -28.41 10.51 0.88
N TYR A 335 -28.81 9.68 1.84
CA TYR A 335 -27.87 8.86 2.63
C TYR A 335 -26.96 8.00 1.75
N SER A 336 -27.47 7.37 0.69
CA SER A 336 -26.67 6.51 -0.19
C SER A 336 -25.54 7.28 -0.89
N TRP A 337 -25.75 8.53 -1.28
CA TRP A 337 -24.68 9.34 -1.90
C TRP A 337 -23.56 9.65 -0.90
N THR A 338 -23.90 10.07 0.32
CA THR A 338 -22.93 10.32 1.40
C THR A 338 -22.16 9.05 1.76
N ILE A 339 -22.87 7.93 1.96
CA ILE A 339 -22.28 6.65 2.34
C ILE A 339 -21.36 6.12 1.23
N GLY A 340 -21.77 6.23 -0.03
CA GLY A 340 -20.98 5.80 -1.18
C GLY A 340 -19.67 6.58 -1.28
N ALA A 341 -19.74 7.92 -1.25
CA ALA A 341 -18.55 8.77 -1.31
C ALA A 341 -17.58 8.48 -0.16
N MET A 342 -18.08 8.44 1.09
CA MET A 342 -17.22 8.19 2.24
C MET A 342 -16.62 6.78 2.24
N ALA A 343 -17.39 5.76 1.87
CA ALA A 343 -16.89 4.39 1.77
C ALA A 343 -15.82 4.24 0.68
N HIS A 344 -15.98 4.95 -0.44
CA HIS A 344 -15.02 5.00 -1.55
C HIS A 344 -13.67 5.59 -1.11
N GLU A 345 -13.68 6.78 -0.49
CA GLU A 345 -12.45 7.42 -0.03
C GLU A 345 -11.73 6.64 1.08
N MET A 346 -12.50 6.01 1.96
CA MET A 346 -11.93 5.06 2.93
C MET A 346 -11.29 3.87 2.20
N GLY A 347 -11.86 3.42 1.08
CA GLY A 347 -11.33 2.29 0.30
C GLY A 347 -9.94 2.59 -0.24
N HIS A 348 -9.72 3.82 -0.74
CA HIS A 348 -8.39 4.31 -1.09
C HIS A 348 -7.46 4.36 0.13
N SER A 349 -7.91 4.92 1.25
CA SER A 349 -7.11 4.96 2.50
C SER A 349 -6.67 3.58 2.97
N LEU A 350 -7.52 2.57 2.74
CA LEU A 350 -7.28 1.16 3.06
C LEU A 350 -6.52 0.41 1.93
N GLY A 351 -6.22 1.09 0.83
CA GLY A 351 -5.26 0.67 -0.20
C GLY A 351 -5.86 0.14 -1.50
N SER A 352 -7.16 0.28 -1.73
CA SER A 352 -7.74 -0.08 -3.03
C SER A 352 -7.57 1.06 -4.05
N PRO A 353 -7.00 0.81 -5.24
CA PRO A 353 -7.21 1.70 -6.39
C PRO A 353 -8.65 1.58 -6.92
N HIS A 354 -8.97 2.36 -7.95
CA HIS A 354 -10.25 2.26 -8.67
C HIS A 354 -10.38 0.92 -9.39
N THR A 355 -11.60 0.43 -9.63
CA THR A 355 -11.82 -0.82 -10.38
C THR A 355 -11.46 -0.75 -11.86
N HIS A 356 -11.39 0.45 -12.44
CA HIS A 356 -10.92 0.66 -13.81
C HIS A 356 -9.40 0.83 -13.92
N ALA A 357 -8.69 0.85 -12.79
CA ALA A 357 -7.24 0.95 -12.80
C ALA A 357 -6.58 -0.29 -13.40
N CYS A 358 -5.43 -0.10 -14.03
CA CYS A 358 -4.63 -1.18 -14.62
C CYS A 358 -3.81 -1.90 -13.55
N ALA A 359 -4.50 -2.41 -12.53
CA ALA A 359 -3.92 -2.91 -11.28
C ALA A 359 -4.51 -4.26 -10.84
N TRP A 360 -5.40 -4.86 -11.64
CA TRP A 360 -6.19 -6.03 -11.25
C TRP A 360 -5.85 -7.26 -12.08
N ASN A 361 -6.47 -8.38 -11.69
CA ASN A 361 -6.39 -9.69 -12.35
C ASN A 361 -4.99 -10.34 -12.37
N GLY A 362 -3.96 -9.69 -11.82
CA GLY A 362 -2.57 -10.15 -11.82
C GLY A 362 -1.84 -9.98 -13.16
N ASN A 363 -2.38 -9.14 -14.04
CA ASN A 363 -1.83 -8.87 -15.37
C ASN A 363 -2.11 -7.41 -15.83
N ASP A 364 -2.25 -6.50 -14.86
CA ASP A 364 -2.43 -5.07 -15.08
C ASP A 364 -3.64 -4.71 -15.96
N THR A 365 -4.77 -5.40 -15.74
CA THR A 365 -6.05 -5.10 -16.44
C THR A 365 -7.11 -4.57 -15.49
N ALA A 366 -8.12 -3.91 -16.03
CA ALA A 366 -9.25 -3.38 -15.28
C ALA A 366 -10.26 -4.48 -14.87
N ILE A 367 -11.01 -4.24 -13.79
CA ILE A 367 -12.17 -5.06 -13.40
C ILE A 367 -13.42 -4.61 -14.16
N ASP A 368 -13.60 -3.30 -14.35
CA ASP A 368 -14.71 -2.72 -15.09
C ASP A 368 -14.29 -1.54 -15.97
N GLY A 369 -15.13 -1.21 -16.96
CA GLY A 369 -14.91 -0.11 -17.90
C GLY A 369 -15.67 1.18 -17.58
N CYS A 370 -16.21 1.32 -16.36
CA CYS A 370 -17.07 2.46 -16.03
C CYS A 370 -16.31 3.79 -15.96
N GLY A 371 -15.02 3.76 -15.60
CA GLY A 371 -14.11 4.91 -15.67
C GLY A 371 -13.92 5.39 -17.11
N PRO A 372 -13.37 4.55 -18.01
CA PRO A 372 -13.19 4.88 -19.43
C PRO A 372 -14.47 5.37 -20.11
N MET A 373 -15.61 4.71 -19.86
CA MET A 373 -16.93 5.13 -20.38
C MET A 373 -17.31 6.57 -19.96
N SER A 374 -16.82 7.01 -18.80
CA SER A 374 -17.12 8.32 -18.22
C SER A 374 -16.00 9.34 -18.45
N GLY A 375 -14.97 9.01 -19.26
CA GLY A 375 -13.85 9.89 -19.59
C GLY A 375 -12.62 9.77 -18.69
N TYR A 376 -12.56 8.75 -17.83
CA TYR A 376 -11.46 8.47 -16.91
C TYR A 376 -10.74 7.17 -17.33
N ASP A 377 -10.07 7.22 -18.49
CA ASP A 377 -9.35 6.09 -19.04
C ASP A 377 -7.90 6.07 -18.55
N GLU A 378 -7.49 4.93 -17.97
CA GLU A 378 -6.11 4.68 -17.49
C GLU A 378 -5.27 3.85 -18.48
N GLY A 379 -5.80 3.55 -19.67
CA GLY A 379 -5.10 2.81 -20.72
C GLY A 379 -5.37 1.30 -20.73
N CYS A 380 -6.38 0.83 -19.99
CA CYS A 380 -6.85 -0.55 -20.02
C CYS A 380 -8.38 -0.63 -19.99
N ASP A 381 -8.92 -1.58 -20.75
CA ASP A 381 -10.36 -1.78 -20.88
C ASP A 381 -10.90 -2.83 -19.90
N GLY A 382 -12.16 -2.65 -19.50
CA GLY A 382 -12.92 -3.60 -18.70
C GLY A 382 -14.40 -3.67 -19.13
N PRO A 383 -15.13 -4.73 -18.74
CA PRO A 383 -16.57 -4.83 -19.04
C PRO A 383 -17.39 -3.79 -18.27
N ILE A 384 -18.56 -3.42 -18.81
CA ILE A 384 -19.53 -2.59 -18.09
C ILE A 384 -20.48 -3.51 -17.32
N PRO A 385 -20.49 -3.47 -15.98
CA PRO A 385 -21.35 -4.32 -15.18
C PRO A 385 -22.80 -3.83 -15.19
N THR A 386 -23.73 -4.65 -14.70
CA THR A 386 -25.12 -4.23 -14.48
C THR A 386 -25.22 -3.10 -13.44
N LYS A 387 -24.43 -3.23 -12.36
CA LYS A 387 -24.17 -2.22 -11.33
C LYS A 387 -22.73 -2.32 -10.86
N GLY A 388 -22.09 -1.19 -10.61
CA GLY A 388 -20.72 -1.17 -10.09
C GLY A 388 -20.62 -1.51 -8.60
N THR A 389 -19.38 -1.67 -8.16
CA THR A 389 -18.96 -1.78 -6.75
C THR A 389 -18.57 -0.41 -6.19
N ILE A 390 -18.32 -0.32 -4.88
CA ILE A 390 -18.00 0.93 -4.18
C ILE A 390 -16.82 1.68 -4.83
N MET A 391 -15.77 0.98 -5.27
CA MET A 391 -14.57 1.60 -5.91
C MET A 391 -14.74 1.90 -7.40
N SER A 392 -15.96 1.77 -7.93
CA SER A 392 -16.25 1.94 -9.35
C SER A 392 -16.83 3.31 -9.69
N TYR A 393 -16.50 3.79 -10.89
CA TYR A 393 -17.08 5.00 -11.46
C TYR A 393 -18.46 4.74 -12.09
N CYS A 394 -19.01 3.53 -11.94
CA CYS A 394 -20.34 3.25 -12.45
C CYS A 394 -21.44 4.15 -11.84
N HIS A 395 -21.19 4.83 -10.71
CA HIS A 395 -22.11 5.86 -10.18
C HIS A 395 -22.41 6.98 -11.20
N LEU A 396 -21.52 7.23 -12.18
CA LEU A 396 -21.72 8.19 -13.27
C LEU A 396 -22.59 7.66 -14.42
N ASN A 397 -22.82 6.34 -14.48
CA ASN A 397 -23.53 5.69 -15.58
C ASN A 397 -24.64 4.71 -15.11
N VAL A 398 -24.30 3.45 -14.84
CA VAL A 398 -25.24 2.37 -14.54
C VAL A 398 -25.68 2.35 -13.07
N GLY A 399 -24.98 3.06 -12.18
CA GLY A 399 -25.21 3.11 -10.74
C GLY A 399 -24.41 2.09 -9.94
N ILE A 400 -24.42 2.24 -8.62
CA ILE A 400 -23.71 1.38 -7.65
C ILE A 400 -24.72 0.58 -6.82
N SER A 401 -24.47 -0.71 -6.64
CA SER A 401 -25.18 -1.54 -5.69
C SER A 401 -24.31 -1.78 -4.46
N PHE A 402 -24.77 -1.34 -3.28
CA PHE A 402 -24.06 -1.61 -2.03
C PHE A 402 -23.98 -3.09 -1.69
N ALA A 403 -24.91 -3.91 -2.16
CA ALA A 403 -24.83 -5.37 -2.04
C ALA A 403 -23.63 -5.97 -2.81
N ASN A 404 -23.16 -5.31 -3.87
CA ASN A 404 -21.94 -5.70 -4.58
C ASN A 404 -20.68 -5.43 -3.72
N GLY A 405 -20.76 -4.53 -2.74
CA GLY A 405 -19.65 -4.16 -1.86
C GLY A 405 -18.50 -3.53 -2.63
N PHE A 406 -17.27 -3.81 -2.19
CA PHE A 406 -16.02 -3.49 -2.88
C PHE A 406 -15.74 -4.46 -4.04
N GLY A 407 -16.42 -5.61 -4.08
CA GLY A 407 -16.15 -6.69 -5.03
C GLY A 407 -15.00 -7.60 -4.59
N PRO A 408 -14.80 -8.77 -5.23
CA PRO A 408 -13.90 -9.80 -4.71
C PRO A 408 -12.43 -9.38 -4.59
N GLN A 409 -11.86 -8.75 -5.63
CA GLN A 409 -10.44 -8.38 -5.66
C GLN A 409 -10.14 -7.14 -4.80
N PRO A 410 -10.89 -6.03 -4.91
CA PRO A 410 -10.67 -4.87 -4.04
C PRO A 410 -10.85 -5.22 -2.55
N ALA A 411 -11.88 -6.02 -2.21
CA ALA A 411 -12.06 -6.46 -0.83
C ALA A 411 -10.91 -7.35 -0.34
N ALA A 412 -10.42 -8.28 -1.17
CA ALA A 412 -9.28 -9.13 -0.83
C ALA A 412 -7.98 -8.33 -0.63
N LEU A 413 -7.74 -7.33 -1.49
CA LEU A 413 -6.62 -6.41 -1.36
C LEU A 413 -6.71 -5.62 -0.05
N ILE A 414 -7.85 -4.98 0.22
CA ILE A 414 -8.10 -4.22 1.44
C ILE A 414 -7.84 -5.10 2.68
N ARG A 415 -8.41 -6.32 2.75
CA ARG A 415 -8.21 -7.21 3.89
C ARG A 415 -6.73 -7.56 4.09
N THR A 416 -6.01 -7.83 3.01
CA THR A 416 -4.58 -8.17 3.04
C THR A 416 -3.75 -6.99 3.54
N LEU A 417 -4.03 -5.78 3.05
CA LEU A 417 -3.31 -4.58 3.44
C LEU A 417 -3.62 -4.18 4.88
N VAL A 418 -4.89 -4.21 5.32
CA VAL A 418 -5.27 -3.94 6.71
C VAL A 418 -4.58 -4.91 7.68
N ASP A 419 -4.49 -6.20 7.36
CA ASP A 419 -3.81 -7.19 8.20
C ASP A 419 -2.28 -7.11 8.17
N SER A 420 -1.68 -6.36 7.24
CA SER A 420 -0.24 -6.09 7.24
C SER A 420 0.14 -4.85 8.07
N LYS A 421 -0.83 -4.00 8.43
CA LYS A 421 -0.61 -2.75 9.17
C LYS A 421 -0.34 -2.99 10.66
N ALA A 422 0.90 -2.77 11.10
CA ALA A 422 1.31 -3.04 12.49
C ALA A 422 0.88 -1.98 13.52
N CYS A 423 0.32 -0.85 13.09
CA CYS A 423 -0.23 0.15 13.99
C CYS A 423 -1.67 -0.14 14.45
N LEU A 424 -2.33 -1.14 13.85
CA LEU A 424 -3.71 -1.49 14.13
C LEU A 424 -3.80 -2.57 15.20
N GLY A 425 -4.74 -2.39 16.14
CA GLY A 425 -5.10 -3.42 17.11
C GLY A 425 -6.08 -4.44 16.55
N THR A 426 -6.17 -5.60 17.21
CA THR A 426 -7.07 -6.70 16.82
C THR A 426 -8.40 -6.70 17.57
N ASP A 427 -8.50 -5.92 18.65
CA ASP A 427 -9.65 -5.86 19.57
C ASP A 427 -10.63 -4.72 19.25
N CYS A 428 -10.35 -3.92 18.20
CA CYS A 428 -11.08 -2.69 17.88
C CYS A 428 -11.09 -1.63 18.99
N VAL A 429 -10.15 -1.68 19.93
CA VAL A 429 -10.09 -0.79 21.10
C VAL A 429 -8.72 -0.16 21.22
N THR A 430 -7.68 -0.99 21.17
CA THR A 430 -6.31 -0.63 21.50
C THR A 430 -5.56 -0.16 20.25
N THR A 431 -4.83 0.95 20.36
CA THR A 431 -3.88 1.36 19.32
C THR A 431 -2.57 0.59 19.49
N CYS A 432 -1.91 0.23 18.40
CA CYS A 432 -0.63 -0.48 18.48
C CYS A 432 0.54 0.46 18.22
N PRO A 433 1.30 0.85 19.26
CA PRO A 433 2.48 1.67 19.06
C PRO A 433 3.56 0.87 18.32
N ILE A 434 4.27 1.55 17.43
CA ILE A 434 5.48 1.03 16.79
C ILE A 434 6.63 1.19 17.79
N THR A 435 7.16 0.07 18.31
CA THR A 435 8.19 0.06 19.36
C THR A 435 9.52 -0.50 18.87
N VAL A 436 9.50 -1.36 17.86
CA VAL A 436 10.71 -1.87 17.20
C VAL A 436 11.29 -0.76 16.33
N SER A 437 12.41 -0.18 16.74
CA SER A 437 13.01 0.97 16.07
C SER A 437 14.10 0.60 15.06
N ALA A 438 14.77 -0.53 15.25
CA ALA A 438 15.81 -1.00 14.33
C ALA A 438 16.09 -2.50 14.48
N ILE A 439 16.62 -3.10 13.42
CA ILE A 439 17.23 -4.43 13.44
C ILE A 439 18.69 -4.30 13.03
N THR A 440 19.59 -4.83 13.85
CA THR A 440 21.03 -4.83 13.55
C THR A 440 21.50 -6.27 13.36
N PHE A 441 21.93 -6.63 12.15
CA PHE A 441 22.56 -7.92 11.91
C PHE A 441 23.96 -7.93 12.54
N ASN A 442 24.17 -8.78 13.56
CA ASN A 442 25.47 -8.94 14.20
C ASN A 442 26.40 -9.83 13.38
N SER A 443 25.83 -10.85 12.72
CA SER A 443 26.54 -11.73 11.80
C SER A 443 25.57 -12.29 10.77
N ILE A 444 26.04 -12.44 9.54
CA ILE A 444 25.34 -13.15 8.46
C ILE A 444 26.33 -14.15 7.91
N ALA A 445 26.05 -15.44 8.06
CA ALA A 445 26.85 -16.54 7.54
C ALA A 445 26.20 -17.12 6.27
N LYS A 446 26.72 -18.26 5.80
CA LYS A 446 26.21 -18.93 4.59
C LYS A 446 24.81 -19.50 4.77
N THR A 447 24.54 -20.06 5.94
CA THR A 447 23.29 -20.80 6.21
C THR A 447 22.56 -20.30 7.44
N ASN A 448 23.03 -19.22 8.05
CA ASN A 448 22.45 -18.66 9.27
C ASN A 448 22.75 -17.16 9.42
N PHE A 449 22.04 -16.51 10.33
CA PHE A 449 22.38 -15.16 10.82
C PHE A 449 22.07 -15.02 12.31
N THR A 450 22.68 -14.00 12.91
CA THR A 450 22.31 -13.49 14.23
C THR A 450 21.99 -11.99 14.12
N ALA A 451 20.86 -11.55 14.67
CA ALA A 451 20.43 -10.15 14.66
C ALA A 451 19.93 -9.70 16.03
N THR A 452 20.11 -8.42 16.34
CA THR A 452 19.60 -7.77 17.55
C THR A 452 18.42 -6.87 17.21
N ILE A 453 17.32 -7.07 17.93
CA ILE A 453 16.12 -6.22 17.91
C ILE A 453 16.36 -5.03 18.85
N THR A 454 16.23 -3.82 18.30
CA THR A 454 16.24 -2.59 19.10
C THR A 454 14.79 -2.21 19.41
N ASP A 455 14.40 -2.41 20.67
CA ASP A 455 13.09 -2.07 21.21
C ASP A 455 13.24 -1.80 22.71
N ASN A 456 12.73 -0.66 23.18
CA ASN A 456 12.85 -0.22 24.58
C ASN A 456 11.59 -0.47 25.41
N THR A 457 10.52 -0.97 24.80
CA THR A 457 9.19 -1.06 25.40
C THR A 457 8.70 -2.50 25.46
N SER A 458 8.78 -3.23 24.35
CA SER A 458 8.26 -4.60 24.28
C SER A 458 9.21 -5.61 24.94
N THR A 459 8.63 -6.71 25.42
CA THR A 459 9.36 -7.82 26.06
C THR A 459 9.32 -9.11 25.25
N SER A 460 8.53 -9.14 24.18
CA SER A 460 8.43 -10.27 23.26
C SER A 460 8.08 -9.78 21.86
N TRP A 461 8.56 -10.53 20.87
CA TRP A 461 8.43 -10.21 19.46
C TRP A 461 8.05 -11.46 18.68
N LYS A 462 7.32 -11.25 17.58
CA LYS A 462 7.19 -12.22 16.50
C LYS A 462 8.14 -11.86 15.38
N TYR A 463 8.66 -12.86 14.70
CA TYR A 463 9.53 -12.68 13.55
C TYR A 463 9.12 -13.61 12.41
N ARG A 464 9.47 -13.20 11.19
CA ARG A 464 9.31 -13.99 9.98
C ARG A 464 10.49 -13.75 9.05
N VAL A 465 11.05 -14.82 8.51
CA VAL A 465 12.07 -14.79 7.46
C VAL A 465 11.40 -15.25 6.18
N THR A 466 11.42 -14.41 5.15
CA THR A 466 10.86 -14.74 3.84
C THR A 466 11.94 -14.67 2.77
N GLN A 467 11.73 -15.41 1.69
CA GLN A 467 12.36 -15.09 0.41
C GLN A 467 11.80 -13.77 -0.14
N MET A 468 12.41 -13.28 -1.21
CA MET A 468 12.03 -12.02 -1.85
C MET A 468 10.62 -12.05 -2.45
N ASP A 469 10.16 -13.22 -2.89
CA ASP A 469 8.80 -13.49 -3.39
C ASP A 469 7.74 -13.62 -2.28
N GLY A 470 8.12 -13.45 -1.01
CA GLY A 470 7.24 -13.60 0.15
C GLY A 470 7.11 -15.02 0.70
N THR A 471 7.74 -16.03 0.07
CA THR A 471 7.73 -17.41 0.56
C THR A 471 8.30 -17.48 1.98
N ILE A 472 7.51 -17.98 2.92
CA ILE A 472 7.89 -18.07 4.33
C ILE A 472 8.89 -19.22 4.51
N VAL A 473 10.10 -18.88 4.92
CA VAL A 473 11.17 -19.84 5.25
C VAL A 473 11.07 -20.25 6.71
N ARG A 474 10.86 -19.27 7.59
CA ARG A 474 10.72 -19.49 9.03
C ARG A 474 9.88 -18.41 9.68
N SER A 475 9.14 -18.77 10.70
CA SER A 475 8.43 -17.84 11.56
C SER A 475 8.47 -18.33 13.00
N GLY A 476 8.37 -17.41 13.95
CA GLY A 476 8.34 -17.76 15.36
C GLY A 476 8.20 -16.56 16.27
N THR A 477 8.39 -16.81 17.55
CA THR A 477 8.35 -15.80 18.61
C THR A 477 9.64 -15.85 19.41
N THR A 478 9.99 -14.74 20.06
CA THR A 478 11.13 -14.65 20.95
C THR A 478 10.87 -13.64 22.07
N SER A 479 11.41 -13.90 23.26
CA SER A 479 11.47 -12.95 24.38
C SER A 479 12.89 -12.40 24.60
N THR A 480 13.86 -12.83 23.79
CA THR A 480 15.22 -12.29 23.78
C THR A 480 15.38 -11.33 22.62
N LYS A 481 16.09 -10.22 22.86
CA LYS A 481 16.41 -9.23 21.81
C LYS A 481 17.29 -9.79 20.71
N THR A 482 18.09 -10.82 21.00
CA THR A 482 18.91 -11.49 19.99
C THR A 482 18.12 -12.63 19.36
N LEU A 483 18.08 -12.63 18.03
CA LEU A 483 17.50 -13.66 17.18
C LEU A 483 18.62 -14.43 16.47
N SER A 484 18.53 -15.76 16.43
CA SER A 484 19.45 -16.63 15.68
C SER A 484 18.64 -17.57 14.80
N ILE A 485 18.88 -17.52 13.49
CA ILE A 485 18.16 -18.32 12.50
C ILE A 485 19.15 -19.11 11.67
N ASP A 486 18.91 -20.41 11.53
CA ASP A 486 19.64 -21.36 10.70
C ASP A 486 18.77 -21.91 9.56
N GLY A 487 19.35 -22.79 8.75
CA GLY A 487 18.65 -23.46 7.64
C GLY A 487 18.46 -22.61 6.39
N LEU A 488 19.21 -21.51 6.26
CA LEU A 488 19.19 -20.66 5.07
C LEU A 488 20.08 -21.22 3.96
N THR A 489 19.83 -20.78 2.74
CA THR A 489 20.66 -21.10 1.56
C THR A 489 21.72 -20.01 1.38
N ALA A 490 22.94 -20.41 1.00
CA ALA A 490 24.04 -19.50 0.68
C ALA A 490 23.72 -18.65 -0.55
N ASN A 491 24.32 -17.46 -0.66
CA ASN A 491 24.11 -16.52 -1.77
C ASN A 491 22.62 -16.30 -2.12
N THR A 492 21.77 -16.12 -1.10
CA THR A 492 20.32 -15.96 -1.28
C THR A 492 19.82 -14.74 -0.50
N TYR A 493 18.99 -13.93 -1.16
CA TYR A 493 18.33 -12.78 -0.55
C TYR A 493 17.12 -13.21 0.29
N TYR A 494 17.00 -12.60 1.47
CA TYR A 494 15.88 -12.79 2.37
C TYR A 494 15.44 -11.45 2.98
N LYS A 495 14.21 -11.41 3.49
CA LYS A 495 13.71 -10.35 4.37
C LYS A 495 13.49 -10.90 5.78
N LEU A 496 13.97 -10.17 6.79
CA LEU A 496 13.62 -10.39 8.19
C LEU A 496 12.57 -9.36 8.60
N LEU A 497 11.35 -9.84 8.87
CA LEU A 497 10.26 -9.06 9.40
C LEU A 497 10.16 -9.27 10.90
N VAL A 498 10.01 -8.19 11.67
CA VAL A 498 9.88 -8.22 13.14
C VAL A 498 8.72 -7.32 13.57
N GLY A 499 7.94 -7.78 14.53
CA GLY A 499 6.82 -7.03 15.09
C GLY A 499 6.44 -7.49 16.49
N THR A 500 5.42 -6.87 17.04
CA THR A 500 4.88 -7.19 18.37
C THR A 500 3.54 -7.95 18.23
N PHE A 501 2.99 -8.40 19.35
CA PHE A 501 1.72 -9.13 19.41
C PHE A 501 0.49 -8.22 19.52
N CYS A 502 0.68 -6.89 19.50
CA CYS A 502 -0.45 -5.97 19.57
C CYS A 502 -1.31 -6.05 18.30
N ALA A 503 -0.67 -6.14 17.14
CA ALA A 503 -1.30 -6.29 15.84
C ALA A 503 -1.38 -7.77 15.42
N GLY A 504 -2.27 -8.05 14.47
CA GLY A 504 -2.56 -9.37 13.91
C GLY A 504 -1.33 -10.07 13.35
N GLU A 505 -1.41 -11.39 13.19
CA GLU A 505 -0.26 -12.27 12.92
C GLU A 505 0.64 -11.80 11.74
N ASN A 506 0.03 -11.26 10.69
CA ASN A 506 0.73 -10.82 9.48
C ASN A 506 1.27 -9.38 9.54
N ALA A 507 1.03 -8.66 10.62
CA ALA A 507 1.45 -7.27 10.76
C ALA A 507 2.82 -7.17 11.44
N PHE A 508 3.83 -6.71 10.70
CA PHE A 508 5.20 -6.52 11.19
C PHE A 508 5.58 -5.04 11.19
N GLN A 509 6.35 -4.62 12.19
CA GLN A 509 6.73 -3.23 12.41
C GLN A 509 7.93 -2.80 11.55
N THR A 510 8.76 -3.75 11.16
CA THR A 510 9.96 -3.52 10.33
C THR A 510 10.19 -4.70 9.40
N SER A 511 10.83 -4.43 8.26
CA SER A 511 11.26 -5.41 7.26
C SER A 511 12.66 -5.02 6.80
N ASN A 512 13.63 -5.91 6.98
CA ASN A 512 15.03 -5.64 6.66
C ASN A 512 15.55 -6.71 5.70
N MET A 513 16.07 -6.29 4.55
CA MET A 513 16.67 -7.17 3.55
C MET A 513 18.09 -7.56 3.96
N PHE A 514 18.50 -8.78 3.65
CA PHE A 514 19.90 -9.21 3.73
C PHE A 514 20.22 -10.31 2.71
N LEU A 515 21.51 -10.45 2.39
CA LEU A 515 22.06 -11.51 1.53
C LEU A 515 22.94 -12.43 2.38
N THR A 516 22.71 -13.75 2.34
CA THR A 516 23.59 -14.73 3.01
C THR A 516 24.98 -14.76 2.38
N ASN A 517 25.99 -15.18 3.16
CA ASN A 517 27.36 -15.31 2.63
C ASN A 517 27.50 -16.51 1.69
N ASP A 518 28.59 -16.54 0.93
CA ASP A 518 29.10 -17.72 0.24
C ASP A 518 30.65 -17.62 0.15
N ASP A 519 31.29 -18.63 -0.42
CA ASP A 519 32.68 -18.55 -0.90
C ASP A 519 32.67 -17.80 -2.23
N TRP A 520 32.99 -16.51 -2.22
CA TRP A 520 32.70 -15.60 -3.32
C TRP A 520 33.60 -15.81 -4.54
N CYS A 521 34.79 -16.40 -4.39
CA CYS A 521 35.71 -16.57 -5.51
C CYS A 521 35.10 -17.47 -6.59
N GLY A 522 34.81 -16.90 -7.78
CA GLY A 522 34.17 -17.57 -8.90
C GLY A 522 32.64 -17.61 -8.84
N LYS A 523 32.01 -17.02 -7.82
CA LYS A 523 30.55 -16.97 -7.68
C LYS A 523 29.95 -15.75 -8.37
N ALA A 524 28.74 -15.95 -8.89
CA ALA A 524 27.90 -14.88 -9.36
C ALA A 524 27.33 -14.07 -8.19
N PHE A 525 27.27 -12.77 -8.39
CA PHE A 525 26.58 -11.81 -7.56
C PHE A 525 25.53 -11.11 -8.43
N THR A 526 24.26 -11.35 -8.12
CA THR A 526 23.11 -10.75 -8.80
C THR A 526 22.32 -9.88 -7.82
N ASP A 527 21.35 -9.14 -8.32
CA ASP A 527 20.34 -8.47 -7.50
C ASP A 527 19.31 -9.47 -6.91
N SER A 528 18.30 -8.92 -6.25
CA SER A 528 17.28 -9.67 -5.52
C SER A 528 16.30 -10.46 -6.41
N GLY A 529 16.14 -10.07 -7.67
CA GLY A 529 15.35 -10.77 -8.69
C GLY A 529 16.09 -11.94 -9.33
N GLY A 530 17.39 -12.10 -9.01
CA GLY A 530 18.21 -13.19 -9.52
C GLY A 530 18.63 -12.96 -10.97
N ALA A 531 18.63 -14.02 -11.79
CA ALA A 531 19.11 -13.95 -13.16
C ALA A 531 18.02 -13.64 -14.21
N THR A 532 16.75 -13.64 -13.82
CA THR A 532 15.61 -13.66 -14.77
C THR A 532 14.48 -12.72 -14.43
N VAL A 533 14.47 -12.14 -13.24
CA VAL A 533 13.44 -11.19 -12.78
C VAL A 533 14.15 -9.89 -12.42
N ASN A 534 13.48 -8.76 -12.64
CA ASN A 534 13.96 -7.47 -12.18
C ASN A 534 14.12 -7.44 -10.65
N TYR A 535 14.97 -6.54 -10.14
CA TYR A 535 15.05 -6.28 -8.70
C TYR A 535 13.70 -5.75 -8.17
N SER A 536 13.56 -5.66 -6.84
CA SER A 536 12.34 -5.16 -6.19
C SER A 536 12.42 -3.65 -5.91
N ASP A 537 11.25 -3.02 -5.82
CA ASP A 537 11.14 -1.66 -5.32
C ASP A 537 11.54 -1.58 -3.82
N ALA A 538 11.94 -0.38 -3.40
CA ALA A 538 12.25 0.04 -2.05
C ALA A 538 13.32 -0.81 -1.35
N GLU A 539 14.33 -1.24 -2.09
CA GLU A 539 15.48 -1.94 -1.55
C GLU A 539 16.44 -0.95 -0.89
N ASP A 540 16.93 -1.33 0.29
CA ASP A 540 18.05 -0.67 0.96
C ASP A 540 18.97 -1.78 1.46
N PHE A 541 20.09 -1.96 0.76
CA PHE A 541 20.96 -3.10 0.94
C PHE A 541 22.43 -2.67 0.99
N VAL A 542 23.12 -3.15 2.03
CA VAL A 542 24.55 -3.01 2.20
C VAL A 542 25.17 -4.38 2.41
N LYS A 543 26.20 -4.71 1.63
CA LYS A 543 26.94 -5.96 1.79
C LYS A 543 28.42 -5.80 1.60
N THR A 544 29.16 -6.28 2.59
CA THR A 544 30.60 -6.46 2.52
C THR A 544 30.91 -7.89 2.11
N PHE A 545 31.70 -8.03 1.06
CA PHE A 545 32.23 -9.28 0.54
C PHE A 545 33.69 -9.41 0.97
N TYR A 546 34.09 -10.60 1.41
CA TYR A 546 35.48 -10.91 1.77
C TYR A 546 36.03 -11.99 0.84
N PRO A 547 37.34 -11.99 0.55
CA PRO A 547 37.96 -13.09 -0.18
C PRO A 547 37.93 -14.38 0.66
N ASP A 548 37.89 -15.53 -0.01
CA ASP A 548 37.75 -16.85 0.63
C ASP A 548 38.97 -17.22 1.48
N SER A 549 40.12 -16.58 1.25
CA SER A 549 41.34 -16.79 2.01
C SER A 549 42.02 -15.47 2.37
N ALA A 550 42.62 -15.44 3.57
CA ALA A 550 43.39 -14.28 4.03
C ALA A 550 44.54 -13.94 3.07
N GLY A 551 44.75 -12.65 2.82
CA GLY A 551 45.81 -12.15 1.93
C GLY A 551 45.44 -12.08 0.45
N GLN A 552 44.31 -12.68 0.04
CA GLN A 552 43.74 -12.45 -1.28
C GLN A 552 43.02 -11.09 -1.35
N LYS A 553 42.75 -10.62 -2.57
CA LYS A 553 41.93 -9.46 -2.89
C LYS A 553 40.78 -9.88 -3.78
N LEU A 554 39.59 -9.36 -3.50
CA LEU A 554 38.45 -9.52 -4.39
C LEU A 554 38.60 -8.66 -5.63
N LYS A 555 38.19 -9.22 -6.76
CA LYS A 555 37.98 -8.53 -8.03
C LYS A 555 36.56 -8.82 -8.50
N LEU A 556 35.73 -7.78 -8.51
CA LEU A 556 34.34 -7.80 -8.98
C LEU A 556 34.30 -7.40 -10.45
N THR A 557 33.69 -8.21 -11.32
CA THR A 557 33.55 -7.94 -12.76
C THR A 557 32.08 -7.98 -13.14
N PHE A 558 31.55 -6.91 -13.72
CA PHE A 558 30.17 -6.83 -14.18
C PHE A 558 30.02 -7.41 -15.59
N ASN A 559 29.11 -8.38 -15.74
CA ASN A 559 28.68 -8.92 -17.02
C ASN A 559 27.54 -8.08 -17.60
N SER A 560 26.60 -7.65 -16.74
CA SER A 560 25.48 -6.77 -17.07
C SER A 560 25.18 -5.82 -15.91
N PHE A 561 24.60 -4.66 -16.24
CA PHE A 561 24.18 -3.63 -15.29
C PHE A 561 23.08 -2.79 -15.94
N ASP A 562 21.95 -2.65 -15.26
CA ASP A 562 20.74 -1.97 -15.73
C ASP A 562 19.84 -1.59 -14.54
N LEU A 563 19.95 -0.35 -14.09
CA LEU A 563 19.14 0.24 -13.03
C LEU A 563 18.25 1.35 -13.61
N GLU A 564 17.19 1.73 -12.91
CA GLU A 564 16.39 2.91 -13.28
C GLU A 564 17.26 4.17 -13.27
N ASP A 565 17.40 4.80 -14.44
CA ASP A 565 18.32 5.90 -14.67
C ASP A 565 17.94 7.16 -13.89
N GLY A 566 18.79 7.53 -12.93
CA GLY A 566 18.62 8.74 -12.11
C GLY A 566 17.76 8.58 -10.85
N TYR A 567 17.26 7.37 -10.58
CA TYR A 567 16.38 7.08 -9.43
C TYR A 567 16.94 5.97 -8.55
N ASP A 568 17.52 4.95 -9.18
CA ASP A 568 18.13 3.82 -8.49
C ASP A 568 19.65 3.84 -8.59
N PHE A 569 20.31 3.52 -7.48
CA PHE A 569 21.74 3.79 -7.34
C PHE A 569 22.51 2.65 -6.70
N MET A 570 23.65 2.30 -7.32
CA MET A 570 24.67 1.43 -6.73
C MET A 570 25.97 2.20 -6.46
N THR A 571 26.55 1.99 -5.28
CA THR A 571 27.89 2.47 -4.92
C THR A 571 28.79 1.31 -4.53
N ILE A 572 30.02 1.27 -5.07
CA ILE A 572 31.01 0.22 -4.79
C ILE A 572 32.22 0.82 -4.08
N ARG A 573 32.53 0.27 -2.91
CA ARG A 573 33.59 0.73 -2.02
C ARG A 573 34.72 -0.27 -1.93
N ASN A 574 35.93 0.27 -1.90
CA ASN A 574 37.19 -0.43 -1.79
C ASN A 574 37.53 -0.66 -0.31
N GLY A 575 36.91 -1.67 0.31
CA GLY A 575 37.17 -2.06 1.68
C GLY A 575 35.96 -2.64 2.40
N ALA A 576 36.11 -2.78 3.71
CA ALA A 576 35.23 -3.59 4.55
C ALA A 576 33.98 -2.87 5.11
N SER A 577 33.76 -1.60 4.78
CA SER A 577 32.63 -0.83 5.33
C SER A 577 32.09 0.25 4.39
N VAL A 578 30.94 0.82 4.78
CA VAL A 578 30.37 2.02 4.14
C VAL A 578 31.23 3.28 4.31
N SER A 579 32.21 3.27 5.22
CA SER A 579 33.19 4.35 5.36
C SER A 579 34.45 4.16 4.50
N SER A 580 34.61 3.00 3.85
CA SER A 580 35.73 2.76 2.93
C SER A 580 35.65 3.68 1.69
N PRO A 581 36.81 4.02 1.08
CA PRO A 581 36.86 4.84 -0.13
C PRO A 581 36.04 4.24 -1.26
N ILE A 582 35.39 5.08 -2.07
CA ILE A 582 34.63 4.65 -3.24
C ILE A 582 35.60 4.39 -4.40
N PHE A 583 35.37 3.34 -5.21
CA PHE A 583 36.15 3.16 -6.43
C PHE A 583 35.90 4.31 -7.43
N SER A 584 36.92 4.66 -8.21
CA SER A 584 36.75 5.67 -9.26
C SER A 584 35.66 5.23 -10.24
N GLY A 585 34.70 6.11 -10.50
CA GLY A 585 33.54 5.83 -11.36
C GLY A 585 32.43 4.98 -10.72
N ALA A 586 32.56 4.57 -9.45
CA ALA A 586 31.61 3.69 -8.79
C ALA A 586 30.77 4.35 -7.69
N ASN A 587 30.55 5.66 -7.78
CA ASN A 587 29.70 6.42 -6.87
C ASN A 587 28.33 6.65 -7.52
N ASN A 588 27.24 6.23 -6.87
CA ASN A 588 25.86 6.40 -7.34
C ASN A 588 25.69 6.06 -8.84
N MET A 589 26.18 4.89 -9.24
CA MET A 589 25.98 4.38 -10.58
C MET A 589 24.51 4.07 -10.81
N THR A 590 24.02 4.36 -12.00
CA THR A 590 22.62 4.23 -12.41
C THR A 590 22.55 3.99 -13.93
N GLY A 591 21.36 3.70 -14.46
CA GLY A 591 21.16 3.38 -15.87
C GLY A 591 21.81 2.05 -16.28
N ASN A 592 22.13 1.91 -17.57
CA ASN A 592 22.58 0.64 -18.17
C ASN A 592 24.05 0.62 -18.62
N PHE A 593 24.85 1.58 -18.15
CA PHE A 593 26.26 1.62 -18.49
C PHE A 593 27.03 0.59 -17.67
N ASN A 594 27.65 -0.39 -18.34
CA ASN A 594 28.42 -1.43 -17.66
C ASN A 594 29.63 -0.82 -16.89
N PRO A 595 29.68 -0.96 -15.55
CA PRO A 595 30.75 -0.40 -14.72
C PRO A 595 32.15 -1.01 -14.93
N GLY A 596 32.23 -2.17 -15.58
CA GLY A 596 33.47 -2.89 -15.80
C GLY A 596 33.93 -3.67 -14.57
N THR A 597 35.11 -3.33 -14.03
CA THR A 597 35.79 -4.18 -13.05
C THR A 597 36.42 -3.38 -11.92
N PHE A 598 36.27 -3.88 -10.69
CA PHE A 598 36.80 -3.27 -9.47
C PHE A 598 37.64 -4.28 -8.70
N THR A 599 38.89 -3.95 -8.40
CA THR A 599 39.82 -4.82 -7.65
C THR A 599 40.17 -4.16 -6.31
N SER A 600 39.92 -4.87 -5.21
CA SER A 600 40.21 -4.38 -3.86
C SER A 600 41.71 -4.14 -3.67
N THR A 601 42.05 -2.97 -3.15
CA THR A 601 43.40 -2.64 -2.67
C THR A 601 43.43 -2.48 -1.15
N ASP A 602 42.27 -2.56 -0.49
CA ASP A 602 42.16 -2.52 0.98
C ASP A 602 42.90 -3.70 1.61
N THR A 603 43.47 -3.54 2.80
CA THR A 603 44.27 -4.58 3.46
C THR A 603 43.48 -5.85 3.72
N THR A 604 42.17 -5.75 3.98
CA THR A 604 41.27 -6.90 4.16
C THR A 604 40.96 -7.64 2.86
N GLY A 605 41.18 -6.99 1.71
CA GLY A 605 40.80 -7.51 0.39
C GLY A 605 39.29 -7.46 0.10
N ALA A 606 38.52 -6.81 0.96
CA ALA A 606 37.07 -6.72 0.88
C ALA A 606 36.59 -5.69 -0.16
N ILE A 607 35.36 -5.90 -0.63
CA ILE A 607 34.58 -4.92 -1.41
C ILE A 607 33.22 -4.75 -0.71
N THR A 608 32.76 -3.51 -0.54
CA THR A 608 31.42 -3.24 0.00
C THR A 608 30.54 -2.67 -1.09
N VAL A 609 29.37 -3.26 -1.30
CA VAL A 609 28.34 -2.78 -2.23
C VAL A 609 27.19 -2.18 -1.43
N VAL A 610 26.73 -1.01 -1.87
CA VAL A 610 25.55 -0.33 -1.38
C VAL A 610 24.59 -0.18 -2.55
N PHE A 611 23.36 -0.68 -2.41
CA PHE A 611 22.30 -0.54 -3.41
C PHE A 611 21.07 0.06 -2.76
N LYS A 612 20.43 0.99 -3.47
CA LYS A 612 19.17 1.57 -3.06
C LYS A 612 18.28 1.75 -4.27
N SER A 613 17.05 1.27 -4.18
CA SER A 613 15.98 1.57 -5.13
C SER A 613 14.90 2.45 -4.51
N ASP A 614 14.22 3.21 -5.34
CA ASP A 614 13.03 3.95 -4.95
C ASP A 614 11.77 3.04 -4.99
N THR A 615 10.57 3.61 -4.89
CA THR A 615 9.33 2.82 -4.83
C THR A 615 8.68 2.55 -6.20
N TYR A 616 9.39 2.82 -7.30
CA TYR A 616 8.86 2.77 -8.67
C TYR A 616 9.87 2.16 -9.67
N LEU A 617 9.32 1.59 -10.74
CA LEU A 617 10.02 1.07 -11.94
C LEU A 617 11.32 0.33 -11.67
N THR A 618 11.25 -1.00 -11.72
CA THR A 618 12.45 -1.83 -11.63
C THR A 618 12.97 -2.24 -13.00
N MET A 619 14.29 -2.34 -13.12
CA MET A 619 15.00 -2.76 -14.32
C MET A 619 15.65 -4.14 -14.13
N SER A 620 16.38 -4.64 -15.14
CA SER A 620 16.93 -6.00 -15.11
C SER A 620 18.06 -6.23 -14.09
N GLY A 621 18.54 -5.18 -13.42
CA GLY A 621 19.46 -5.26 -12.30
C GLY A 621 20.91 -5.49 -12.73
N TRP A 622 21.61 -6.43 -12.09
CA TRP A 622 23.00 -6.70 -12.43
C TRP A 622 23.35 -8.18 -12.37
N SER A 623 24.31 -8.57 -13.21
CA SER A 623 25.05 -9.81 -13.03
C SER A 623 26.53 -9.51 -13.00
N ALA A 624 27.19 -9.88 -11.90
CA ALA A 624 28.62 -9.75 -11.72
C ALA A 624 29.23 -11.06 -11.23
N VAL A 625 30.55 -11.18 -11.34
CA VAL A 625 31.30 -12.33 -10.83
C VAL A 625 32.48 -11.85 -10.01
N PHE A 626 32.68 -12.49 -8.86
CA PHE A 626 33.88 -12.28 -8.06
C PHE A 626 34.99 -13.22 -8.49
N SER A 627 36.23 -12.74 -8.42
CA SER A 627 37.44 -13.54 -8.54
C SER A 627 38.43 -13.11 -7.46
N CYS A 628 39.33 -14.01 -7.07
CA CYS A 628 40.27 -13.75 -5.99
C CYS A 628 41.69 -13.94 -6.49
N SER A 629 42.55 -12.98 -6.18
CA SER A 629 43.97 -13.06 -6.48
C SER A 629 44.78 -12.63 -5.28
N THR A 630 45.96 -13.21 -5.12
CA THR A 630 47.00 -12.65 -4.23
C THR A 630 47.73 -11.58 -5.03
N LEU A 631 47.70 -10.32 -4.58
CA LEU A 631 48.63 -9.33 -5.13
C LEU A 631 50.05 -9.75 -4.72
N SER A 632 50.80 -10.31 -5.65
CA SER A 632 52.19 -10.68 -5.41
C SER A 632 53.05 -9.41 -5.43
N VAL A 633 54.09 -9.40 -4.62
CA VAL A 633 55.07 -8.29 -4.49
C VAL A 633 55.80 -8.00 -5.83
N SER A 634 55.63 -8.85 -6.83
CA SER A 634 56.22 -8.75 -8.17
C SER A 634 55.80 -7.53 -9.00
N ASP A 635 54.64 -6.91 -8.72
CA ASP A 635 54.16 -5.76 -9.53
C ASP A 635 54.89 -4.44 -9.18
N ILE A 636 55.55 -4.38 -8.01
CA ILE A 636 56.38 -3.23 -7.61
C ILE A 636 57.80 -3.34 -8.18
N ASP A 637 58.34 -4.55 -8.35
CA ASP A 637 59.71 -4.76 -8.83
C ASP A 637 59.86 -4.58 -10.35
N LYS A 638 58.87 -4.99 -11.15
CA LYS A 638 58.90 -4.75 -12.61
C LYS A 638 58.87 -3.26 -12.96
N ASN A 639 58.16 -2.47 -12.15
CA ASN A 639 58.11 -1.02 -12.31
C ASN A 639 59.41 -0.32 -11.87
N LYS A 640 60.38 -1.00 -11.25
CA LYS A 640 61.74 -0.47 -11.01
C LYS A 640 62.74 -0.84 -12.11
N ALA A 641 62.51 -1.92 -12.87
CA ALA A 641 63.42 -2.41 -13.90
C ALA A 641 63.41 -1.59 -15.21
N VAL A 642 62.29 -0.90 -15.52
CA VAL A 642 62.19 -0.07 -16.73
C VAL A 642 62.72 1.34 -16.49
N LEU A 643 63.78 1.71 -17.19
CA LEU A 643 64.51 2.96 -17.05
C LEU A 643 64.34 3.85 -18.30
N LEU A 644 64.05 5.13 -18.07
CA LEU A 644 64.11 6.16 -19.11
C LEU A 644 65.43 6.90 -18.99
N SER A 645 66.27 6.86 -20.03
CA SER A 645 67.64 7.40 -19.97
C SER A 645 67.96 8.32 -21.17
N PRO A 646 68.45 9.56 -20.95
CA PRO A 646 68.44 10.31 -19.69
C PRO A 646 67.01 10.74 -19.30
N ASN A 647 66.77 10.88 -18.00
CA ASN A 647 65.54 11.46 -17.46
C ASN A 647 65.90 12.20 -16.14
N PRO A 648 66.00 13.54 -16.13
CA PRO A 648 65.47 14.47 -17.14
C PRO A 648 66.15 14.44 -18.52
N VAL A 649 65.39 14.73 -19.58
CA VAL A 649 65.80 14.68 -20.99
C VAL A 649 65.77 16.07 -21.64
N ARG A 650 66.75 16.37 -22.51
CA ARG A 650 66.76 17.60 -23.34
C ARG A 650 66.41 17.38 -24.80
N GLY A 651 66.92 16.29 -25.39
CA GLY A 651 66.75 15.95 -26.80
C GLY A 651 66.05 14.61 -26.97
N ASN A 652 66.81 13.51 -26.89
CA ASN A 652 66.28 12.16 -27.04
C ASN A 652 66.44 11.36 -25.76
N PHE A 653 65.51 10.45 -25.48
CA PHE A 653 65.64 9.43 -24.42
C PHE A 653 65.55 8.02 -25.01
N LYS A 654 65.96 7.03 -24.22
CA LYS A 654 65.86 5.59 -24.49
C LYS A 654 65.05 4.90 -23.41
N ILE A 655 64.54 3.71 -23.74
CA ILE A 655 63.82 2.84 -22.81
C ILE A 655 64.64 1.58 -22.62
N ASP A 656 65.10 1.35 -21.39
CA ASP A 656 65.83 0.14 -21.01
C ASP A 656 64.94 -0.75 -20.12
N GLY A 657 65.15 -2.07 -20.16
CA GLY A 657 64.41 -3.04 -19.33
C GLY A 657 63.10 -3.55 -19.93
N VAL A 658 62.90 -3.39 -21.25
CA VAL A 658 61.74 -3.94 -21.99
C VAL A 658 62.24 -4.70 -23.22
N ASP A 659 61.94 -6.01 -23.30
CA ASP A 659 62.50 -6.89 -24.34
C ASP A 659 61.95 -6.62 -25.76
N LYS A 660 60.67 -6.29 -25.87
CA LYS A 660 60.02 -5.97 -27.16
C LYS A 660 59.00 -4.85 -26.99
N ILE A 661 59.31 -3.70 -27.57
CA ILE A 661 58.43 -2.52 -27.60
C ILE A 661 57.67 -2.53 -28.92
N GLU A 662 56.34 -2.43 -28.86
CA GLU A 662 55.46 -2.36 -30.02
C GLU A 662 55.11 -0.91 -30.38
N SER A 663 54.87 -0.07 -29.37
CA SER A 663 54.67 1.36 -29.57
C SER A 663 55.03 2.18 -28.34
N VAL A 664 55.34 3.46 -28.56
CA VAL A 664 55.60 4.44 -27.50
C VAL A 664 54.83 5.71 -27.79
N SER A 665 54.11 6.20 -26.78
CA SER A 665 53.33 7.43 -26.83
C SER A 665 53.59 8.30 -25.61
N ILE A 666 53.52 9.61 -25.77
CA ILE A 666 53.71 10.63 -24.73
C ILE A 666 52.40 11.36 -24.50
N PHE A 667 52.03 11.50 -23.25
CA PHE A 667 50.86 12.23 -22.76
C PHE A 667 51.32 13.37 -21.85
N ASP A 668 50.57 14.47 -21.84
CA ASP A 668 50.77 15.56 -20.87
C ASP A 668 50.14 15.23 -19.51
N ALA A 669 50.31 16.13 -18.53
CA ALA A 669 49.79 15.95 -17.18
C ALA A 669 48.26 15.87 -17.08
N SER A 670 47.52 16.27 -18.12
CA SER A 670 46.07 16.14 -18.20
C SER A 670 45.60 14.83 -18.86
N GLY A 671 46.54 14.00 -19.31
CA GLY A 671 46.25 12.74 -20.01
C GLY A 671 45.99 12.89 -21.51
N LYS A 672 46.22 14.07 -22.09
CA LYS A 672 46.08 14.29 -23.53
C LYS A 672 47.30 13.74 -24.28
N LEU A 673 47.08 13.02 -25.38
CA LEU A 673 48.14 12.51 -26.24
C LEU A 673 48.89 13.67 -26.91
N VAL A 674 50.20 13.73 -26.70
CA VAL A 674 51.11 14.78 -27.21
C VAL A 674 51.89 14.30 -28.43
N LYS A 675 52.38 13.05 -28.39
CA LYS A 675 53.19 12.48 -29.48
C LYS A 675 53.12 10.96 -29.48
N THR A 676 53.03 10.36 -30.65
CA THR A 676 53.29 8.92 -30.87
C THR A 676 54.56 8.79 -31.70
N PHE A 677 55.38 7.79 -31.40
CA PHE A 677 56.63 7.57 -32.10
C PHE A 677 56.46 6.54 -33.23
N GLU A 678 57.03 6.86 -34.38
CA GLU A 678 57.09 5.98 -35.54
C GLU A 678 57.90 4.71 -35.24
N GLU A 679 57.60 3.63 -35.96
CA GLU A 679 58.26 2.32 -35.83
C GLU A 679 59.79 2.40 -35.91
N ALA A 680 60.33 3.29 -36.76
CA ALA A 680 61.78 3.52 -36.87
C ALA A 680 62.43 4.04 -35.57
N SER A 681 61.69 4.76 -34.72
CA SER A 681 62.17 5.24 -33.41
C SER A 681 62.17 4.10 -32.38
N VAL A 682 61.19 3.21 -32.48
CA VAL A 682 61.07 2.00 -31.65
C VAL A 682 62.20 1.03 -31.98
N LEU A 683 62.46 0.77 -33.27
CA LEU A 683 63.55 -0.10 -33.73
C LEU A 683 64.95 0.41 -33.32
N LYS A 684 65.14 1.74 -33.28
CA LYS A 684 66.41 2.36 -32.87
C LYS A 684 66.52 2.60 -31.36
N ASN A 685 65.44 2.33 -30.60
CA ASN A 685 65.28 2.67 -29.19
C ASN A 685 65.78 4.09 -28.87
N SER A 686 65.29 5.08 -29.62
CA SER A 686 65.67 6.48 -29.47
C SER A 686 64.50 7.39 -29.82
N TYR A 687 64.05 8.15 -28.84
CA TYR A 687 62.80 8.91 -28.90
C TYR A 687 63.06 10.41 -28.77
N ASP A 688 62.96 11.14 -29.87
CA ASP A 688 63.20 12.59 -29.92
C ASP A 688 62.03 13.40 -29.33
N VAL A 689 62.31 14.15 -28.27
CA VAL A 689 61.38 15.05 -27.57
C VAL A 689 61.86 16.50 -27.57
N SER A 690 62.84 16.85 -28.41
CA SER A 690 63.40 18.22 -28.50
C SER A 690 62.34 19.30 -28.72
N LYS A 691 61.26 18.97 -29.44
CA LYS A 691 60.15 19.89 -29.75
C LYS A 691 59.09 19.98 -28.65
N LEU A 692 59.19 19.19 -27.58
CA LEU A 692 58.27 19.28 -26.43
C LEU A 692 58.66 20.46 -25.53
N LYS A 693 57.65 21.12 -24.95
CA LYS A 693 57.87 22.18 -23.95
C LYS A 693 58.46 21.58 -22.67
N ILE A 694 59.21 22.38 -21.93
CA ILE A 694 59.72 22.02 -20.59
C ILE A 694 58.55 21.64 -19.69
N GLY A 695 58.64 20.50 -19.01
CA GLY A 695 57.55 20.00 -18.17
C GLY A 695 57.58 18.49 -17.92
N GLY A 696 56.64 18.03 -17.10
CA GLY A 696 56.44 16.61 -16.82
C GLY A 696 55.47 15.96 -17.80
N TYR A 697 55.83 14.78 -18.28
CA TYR A 697 55.04 13.98 -19.22
C TYR A 697 54.90 12.55 -18.72
N ILE A 698 53.89 11.85 -19.20
CA ILE A 698 53.70 10.41 -18.98
C ILE A 698 53.97 9.70 -20.30
N ILE A 699 54.92 8.79 -20.30
CA ILE A 699 55.21 7.90 -21.42
C ILE A 699 54.44 6.60 -21.21
N LYS A 700 53.67 6.21 -22.22
CA LYS A 700 53.03 4.90 -22.31
C LYS A 700 53.82 4.04 -23.28
N ILE A 701 54.24 2.87 -22.83
CA ILE A 701 55.05 1.89 -23.56
C ILE A 701 54.17 0.66 -23.73
N GLN A 702 53.83 0.34 -24.98
CA GLN A 702 53.11 -0.90 -25.30
C GLN A 702 54.14 -1.99 -25.59
N ALA A 703 54.13 -3.05 -24.79
CA ALA A 703 54.86 -4.28 -25.04
C ALA A 703 53.87 -5.40 -25.40
N ALA A 704 54.38 -6.52 -25.90
CA ALA A 704 53.57 -7.62 -26.43
C ALA A 704 52.50 -8.17 -25.47
N ASN A 705 52.77 -8.15 -24.16
CA ASN A 705 51.88 -8.72 -23.14
C ASN A 705 51.45 -7.72 -22.06
N GLU A 706 51.91 -6.47 -22.11
CA GLU A 706 51.64 -5.48 -21.07
C GLU A 706 51.78 -4.04 -21.57
N THR A 707 51.20 -3.12 -20.81
CA THR A 707 51.31 -1.67 -21.04
C THR A 707 51.93 -1.02 -19.82
N LEU A 708 53.06 -0.34 -20.00
CA LEU A 708 53.82 0.30 -18.93
C LEU A 708 53.74 1.82 -19.03
N SER A 709 53.72 2.50 -17.87
CA SER A 709 53.66 3.97 -17.81
C SER A 709 54.82 4.52 -16.98
N LYS A 710 55.56 5.49 -17.53
CA LYS A 710 56.73 6.11 -16.88
C LYS A 710 56.70 7.63 -16.97
N LYS A 711 57.10 8.30 -15.89
CA LYS A 711 57.23 9.76 -15.87
C LYS A 711 58.50 10.19 -16.59
N LEU A 712 58.38 11.07 -17.57
CA LEU A 712 59.48 11.75 -18.25
C LEU A 712 59.50 13.22 -17.85
N ILE A 713 60.68 13.75 -17.54
CA ILE A 713 60.89 15.17 -17.24
C ILE A 713 61.65 15.77 -18.42
N LYS A 714 61.02 16.68 -19.16
CA LYS A 714 61.67 17.46 -20.23
C LYS A 714 62.27 18.73 -19.65
N GLU A 715 63.58 18.89 -19.83
CA GLU A 715 64.36 20.10 -19.52
C GLU A 715 64.70 20.92 -20.75
#